data_AF-A0A0F8WQX6-F1
#
_entry.id   AF-A0A0F8WQX6-F1
#
_cell.length_a   1.000
_cell.length_b   1.000
_cell.length_c   1.000
_cell.angle_alpha   90.00
_cell.angle_beta   90.00
_cell.angle_gamma   90.00
#
_symmetry.space_group_name_H-M   'P 1'
#
loop_
_entity.id
_entity.type
_entity.pdbx_description
1 polymer ?
#
loop_
_entity_poly.entity_id
_entity_poly.type
_entity_poly.pdbx_seq_one_letter_code
_entity_poly.pdbx_strand_id
1 'polypeptide(L)'
;MRLLVLLSLFLLTTPLTSAKFSPICIKVVTALASRPNDLFETFQREICDKGCQPTVPHWDLWTRNNTFVPAVRSVMRHLNAPKQEEAMVKLGDEVADIIKRRCGPKLQGRDICADSDILAAFGNCFKTNFVRAAMSNLPALLPMASEPVCRKQYEYLQSDDLWDEIIPNNMRDSPRARLHPHLRPHVSPYPRLSFARSPCRYVHSSEFQPFVPPSPSSLGKPKPAKTYTRTRRWLRRLFYLSLVTGVAYTVDTQFNAASLTRTARTFTLGLLVAVDYKVNFRPNPPLASSIAAVHARNAERLSNLLRQNGGLYLKIGQAIAMQSAILPPEFQKMFARMFDDAPQNDWKDVQKVIQEDFGKSAEEVFGVSFAGDPTKGVMERTARASASVAQVHWARLPDGREVAIKVQKQEIAQQLKWDLWAFKVVAWIYSKTFDIPFYSLVPYVSERLSLETDFVNEADNSEMMAKFVAGEPRLRDRVYIPKVYRELSSKRVMTAEWIEGVRLWDKDSITRPWRGGWREGSPGCHGTPLDPPQAKPKPKPAPRTSTYKIKPERDHWRGWNGRGGLGLSLKDVMSTMVDLFSAQMFLWGWVHCDPHPGNIFIRRKPSGQSELVLIDHGLYIHMEPDFRHQYARFWKALLTFDNQTISDIVKTWGVTNPDIFASATLMRPYRGGNLSTQQHLEGLSKSERAQRHYEMQQAARKAIREVLGDETKWPRQLIFIGRNLRIVQGNNQFLGSPVNRVKITGLWASRALAESPDLPLSEKIRNFGRHLLFRMVLFSSDVFFYFTKVRQFLHLGGGMEDDIEAQMQIMAKDMGVELNHSVFEG
;
A
#
# COMPACT_ATOMS: atom_id res chain seq x y z
N MET A 1 41.76 37.92 -15.75
CA MET A 1 41.09 39.23 -15.51
C MET A 1 39.76 39.43 -16.25
N ARG A 2 39.44 38.74 -17.35
CA ARG A 2 38.13 38.87 -18.05
C ARG A 2 36.98 38.02 -17.48
N LEU A 3 37.24 37.06 -16.59
CA LEU A 3 36.20 36.23 -15.94
C LEU A 3 35.55 36.90 -14.71
N LEU A 4 36.29 37.81 -14.05
CA LEU A 4 35.82 38.51 -12.84
C LEU A 4 34.83 39.64 -13.16
N VAL A 5 34.97 40.29 -14.32
CA VAL A 5 34.06 41.38 -14.75
C VAL A 5 32.70 40.83 -15.22
N LEU A 6 32.66 39.61 -15.77
CA LEU A 6 31.42 38.94 -16.18
C LEU A 6 30.61 38.41 -14.99
N LEU A 7 31.27 38.00 -13.90
CA LEU A 7 30.58 37.59 -12.67
C LEU A 7 29.96 38.77 -11.92
N SER A 8 30.59 39.95 -11.96
CA SER A 8 30.05 41.17 -11.34
C SER A 8 28.83 41.73 -12.08
N LEU A 9 28.75 41.55 -13.40
CA LEU A 9 27.58 41.98 -14.19
C LEU A 9 26.37 41.05 -14.04
N PHE A 10 26.58 39.76 -13.73
CA PHE A 10 25.48 38.81 -13.50
C PHE A 10 24.82 38.98 -12.12
N LEU A 11 25.48 39.66 -11.18
CA LEU A 11 24.96 39.93 -9.84
C LEU A 11 24.05 41.19 -9.75
N LEU A 12 23.91 41.96 -10.82
CA LEU A 12 23.19 43.25 -10.80
C LEU A 12 21.87 43.29 -11.58
N THR A 13 21.40 42.20 -12.20
CA THR A 13 20.19 42.25 -13.04
C THR A 13 19.19 41.10 -12.86
N THR A 14 18.99 40.62 -11.63
CA THR A 14 17.79 39.82 -11.29
C THR A 14 17.30 40.14 -9.89
N PRO A 15 16.05 40.63 -9.68
CA PRO A 15 15.45 40.66 -8.36
C PRO A 15 14.93 39.24 -8.06
N LEU A 16 15.86 38.35 -7.71
CA LEU A 16 15.52 37.05 -7.11
C LEU A 16 15.41 37.27 -5.61
N THR A 17 14.20 37.04 -5.11
CA THR A 17 13.81 36.97 -3.72
C THR A 17 14.64 35.90 -2.97
N SER A 18 15.86 36.24 -2.55
CA SER A 18 16.60 35.48 -1.55
C SER A 18 16.34 36.05 -0.16
N ALA A 19 15.27 35.61 0.48
CA ALA A 19 15.16 35.63 1.93
C ALA A 19 15.15 34.16 2.38
N LYS A 20 16.05 33.79 3.31
CA LYS A 20 15.91 32.73 4.35
C LYS A 20 17.19 31.99 4.79
N PHE A 21 18.39 32.57 4.76
CA PHE A 21 19.45 32.09 5.66
C PHE A 21 20.34 33.23 6.13
N SER A 22 20.37 33.46 7.44
CA SER A 22 21.35 34.37 8.06
C SER A 22 22.73 33.71 8.15
N PRO A 23 23.83 34.49 8.09
CA PRO A 23 25.19 33.99 8.33
C PRO A 23 25.39 33.23 9.65
N ILE A 24 24.60 33.48 10.72
CA ILE A 24 24.73 32.74 11.98
C ILE A 24 24.23 31.30 11.84
N CYS A 25 23.10 31.08 11.15
CA CYS A 25 22.59 29.73 10.90
C CYS A 25 23.55 28.90 10.01
N ILE A 26 24.29 29.56 9.11
CA ILE A 26 25.33 28.89 8.31
C ILE A 26 26.51 28.45 9.19
N LYS A 27 26.88 29.25 10.19
CA LYS A 27 27.95 28.91 11.14
C LYS A 27 27.62 27.70 12.02
N VAL A 28 26.35 27.49 12.35
CA VAL A 28 25.87 26.28 13.06
C VAL A 28 26.13 25.01 12.26
N VAL A 29 25.85 25.05 10.95
CA VAL A 29 26.08 23.91 10.05
C VAL A 29 27.56 23.60 9.93
N THR A 30 28.42 24.62 9.83
CA THR A 30 29.88 24.42 9.80
C THR A 30 30.43 23.88 11.12
N ALA A 31 29.89 24.32 12.27
CA ALA A 31 30.28 23.79 13.58
C ALA A 31 29.95 22.29 13.69
N LEU A 32 28.72 21.89 13.35
CA LEU A 32 28.28 20.49 13.34
C LEU A 32 29.09 19.61 12.36
N ALA A 33 29.50 20.16 11.22
CA ALA A 33 30.27 19.43 10.22
C ALA A 33 31.71 19.12 10.66
N SER A 34 32.27 19.90 11.60
CA SER A 34 33.67 19.77 12.06
C SER A 34 33.89 18.75 13.19
N ARG A 35 32.83 18.43 13.96
CA ARG A 35 32.88 17.63 15.19
C ARG A 35 32.79 16.09 15.08
N PRO A 36 32.47 15.46 13.93
CA PRO A 36 32.55 14.00 13.83
C PRO A 36 33.93 13.40 14.12
N ASN A 37 35.01 14.19 14.10
CA ASN A 37 36.35 13.73 14.47
C ASN A 37 36.43 13.32 15.95
N ASP A 38 35.96 14.20 16.84
CA ASP A 38 36.01 14.04 18.30
C ASP A 38 35.24 12.77 18.75
N LEU A 39 34.12 12.47 18.09
CA LEU A 39 33.34 11.26 18.32
C LEU A 39 34.11 9.97 17.97
N PHE A 40 34.85 9.98 16.85
CA PHE A 40 35.63 8.82 16.42
C PHE A 40 36.88 8.61 17.28
N GLU A 41 37.55 9.69 17.69
CA GLU A 41 38.69 9.61 18.61
C GLU A 41 38.26 9.06 19.97
N THR A 42 37.11 9.51 20.48
CA THR A 42 36.58 9.01 21.75
C THR A 42 36.14 7.55 21.65
N PHE A 43 35.53 7.15 20.54
CA PHE A 43 35.19 5.75 20.31
C PHE A 43 36.43 4.86 20.21
N GLN A 44 37.49 5.33 19.54
CA GLN A 44 38.76 4.61 19.49
C GLN A 44 39.30 4.38 20.91
N ARG A 45 39.39 5.45 21.71
CA ARG A 45 39.92 5.41 23.07
C ARG A 45 39.10 4.56 24.04
N GLU A 46 37.77 4.65 23.98
CA GLU A 46 36.89 4.04 24.98
C GLU A 46 36.42 2.62 24.61
N ILE A 47 36.42 2.26 23.33
CA ILE A 47 35.86 0.99 22.83
C ILE A 47 36.94 0.14 22.14
N CYS A 48 37.64 0.69 21.14
CA CYS A 48 38.63 -0.09 20.39
C CYS A 48 39.87 -0.40 21.24
N ASP A 49 40.42 0.59 21.95
CA ASP A 49 41.62 0.42 22.77
C ASP A 49 41.37 -0.48 24.00
N LYS A 50 40.09 -0.70 24.38
CA LYS A 50 39.68 -1.66 25.42
C LYS A 50 39.44 -3.08 24.90
N GLY A 51 39.74 -3.36 23.63
CA GLY A 51 39.67 -4.70 23.03
C GLY A 51 38.28 -5.18 22.65
N CYS A 52 37.30 -4.27 22.45
CA CYS A 52 35.96 -4.65 22.00
C CYS A 52 35.92 -4.90 20.49
N GLN A 53 35.03 -5.78 20.03
CA GLN A 53 34.80 -6.08 18.59
C GLN A 53 33.40 -5.61 18.11
N PRO A 54 33.15 -4.30 18.00
CA PRO A 54 31.83 -3.75 17.67
C PRO A 54 31.48 -3.88 16.19
N THR A 55 30.27 -4.35 15.89
CA THR A 55 29.71 -4.38 14.52
C THR A 55 28.90 -3.12 14.19
N VAL A 56 28.51 -2.89 12.93
CA VAL A 56 27.70 -1.71 12.53
C VAL A 56 26.44 -1.53 13.36
N PRO A 57 25.62 -2.58 13.63
CA PRO A 57 24.45 -2.43 14.49
C PRO A 57 24.80 -2.04 15.93
N HIS A 58 25.95 -2.47 16.44
CA HIS A 58 26.42 -2.06 17.76
C HIS A 58 26.81 -0.58 17.77
N TRP A 59 27.54 -0.10 16.77
CA TRP A 59 27.85 1.32 16.60
C TRP A 59 26.59 2.19 16.45
N ASP A 60 25.64 1.75 15.63
CA ASP A 60 24.37 2.43 15.36
C ASP A 60 23.52 2.57 16.63
N LEU A 61 23.33 1.46 17.35
CA LEU A 61 22.58 1.45 18.61
C LEU A 61 23.29 2.24 19.72
N TRP A 62 24.62 2.19 19.74
CA TRP A 62 25.44 2.90 20.73
C TRP A 62 25.44 4.41 20.48
N THR A 63 25.73 4.85 19.25
CA THR A 63 25.72 6.27 18.89
C THR A 63 24.33 6.88 19.06
N ARG A 64 23.27 6.14 18.73
CA ARG A 64 21.89 6.57 18.95
C ARG A 64 21.59 6.83 20.42
N ASN A 65 21.86 5.86 21.29
CA ASN A 65 21.44 5.94 22.70
C ASN A 65 22.35 6.80 23.57
N ASN A 66 23.64 6.89 23.24
CA ASN A 66 24.63 7.55 24.11
C ASN A 66 25.15 8.88 23.55
N THR A 67 24.94 9.15 22.26
CA THR A 67 25.40 10.41 21.62
C THR A 67 24.22 11.22 21.12
N PHE A 68 23.49 10.70 20.13
CA PHE A 68 22.52 11.47 19.38
C PHE A 68 21.26 11.82 20.20
N VAL A 69 20.62 10.85 20.83
CA VAL A 69 19.37 11.09 21.60
C VAL A 69 19.63 11.98 22.83
N PRO A 70 20.69 11.78 23.64
CA PRO A 70 21.04 12.70 24.73
C PRO A 70 21.36 14.12 24.23
N ALA A 71 22.08 14.26 23.11
CA ALA A 71 22.39 15.56 22.52
C ALA A 71 21.12 16.31 22.09
N VAL A 72 20.22 15.63 21.36
CA VAL A 72 18.93 16.21 20.93
C VAL A 72 18.11 16.63 22.16
N ARG A 73 18.03 15.80 23.19
CA ARG A 73 17.32 16.15 24.44
C ARG A 73 17.91 17.37 25.13
N SER A 74 19.24 17.45 25.25
CA SER A 74 19.89 18.58 25.91
C SER A 74 19.69 19.88 25.15
N VAL A 75 19.84 19.85 23.82
CA VAL A 75 19.60 21.00 22.93
C VAL A 75 18.14 21.45 23.00
N MET A 76 17.17 20.52 22.91
CA MET A 76 15.74 20.86 22.91
C MET A 76 15.27 21.42 24.27
N ARG A 77 15.87 20.97 25.38
CA ARG A 77 15.64 21.55 26.71
C ARG A 77 16.19 22.97 26.81
N HIS A 78 17.41 23.22 26.33
CA HIS A 78 18.01 24.56 26.30
C HIS A 78 17.24 25.55 25.41
N LEU A 79 16.53 25.06 24.40
CA LEU A 79 15.72 25.88 23.48
C LEU A 79 14.25 26.05 23.92
N ASN A 80 13.81 25.48 25.06
CA ASN A 80 12.40 25.46 25.49
C ASN A 80 11.42 24.93 24.42
N ALA A 81 11.85 23.94 23.62
CA ALA A 81 11.09 23.42 22.48
C ALA A 81 10.82 21.88 22.56
N PRO A 82 10.19 21.35 23.63
CA PRO A 82 10.04 19.91 23.83
C PRO A 82 9.15 19.21 22.79
N LYS A 83 8.25 19.95 22.13
CA LYS A 83 7.37 19.42 21.08
C LYS A 83 8.13 18.99 19.81
N GLN A 84 9.38 19.40 19.64
CA GLN A 84 10.19 19.14 18.44
C GLN A 84 11.23 18.01 18.64
N GLU A 85 11.34 17.45 19.85
CA GLU A 85 12.26 16.34 20.17
C GLU A 85 11.98 15.11 19.29
N GLU A 86 10.72 14.69 19.16
CA GLU A 86 10.33 13.48 18.40
C GLU A 86 10.66 13.63 16.89
N ALA A 87 10.51 14.86 16.36
CA ALA A 87 10.85 15.15 14.95
C ALA A 87 12.37 15.11 14.71
N MET A 88 13.16 15.64 15.64
CA MET A 88 14.63 15.57 15.56
C MET A 88 15.17 14.16 15.75
N VAL A 89 14.61 13.38 16.68
CA VAL A 89 14.99 11.97 16.86
C VAL A 89 14.71 11.18 15.58
N LYS A 90 13.55 11.36 14.97
CA LYS A 90 13.19 10.72 13.70
C LYS A 90 14.11 11.12 12.56
N LEU A 91 14.48 12.41 12.49
CA LEU A 91 15.42 12.90 11.47
C LEU A 91 16.80 12.24 11.61
N GLY A 92 17.28 12.04 12.84
CA GLY A 92 18.54 11.34 13.07
C GLY A 92 18.49 9.86 12.73
N ASP A 93 17.36 9.18 13.00
CA ASP A 93 17.16 7.79 12.60
C ASP A 93 17.23 7.65 11.05
N GLU A 94 16.68 8.61 10.30
CA GLU A 94 16.78 8.65 8.84
C GLU A 94 18.22 8.89 8.34
N VAL A 95 18.98 9.76 9.03
CA VAL A 95 20.41 10.00 8.74
C VAL A 95 21.26 8.76 9.03
N ALA A 96 21.02 8.08 10.15
CA ALA A 96 21.72 6.87 10.55
C ALA A 96 21.53 5.74 9.51
N ASP A 97 20.30 5.57 9.00
CA ASP A 97 19.99 4.59 7.95
C ASP A 97 20.71 4.85 6.62
N ILE A 98 20.95 6.12 6.27
CA ILE A 98 21.73 6.50 5.08
C ILE A 98 23.20 6.11 5.28
N ILE A 99 23.76 6.41 6.45
CA ILE A 99 25.15 6.10 6.79
C ILE A 99 25.37 4.58 6.85
N LYS A 100 24.45 3.83 7.47
CA LYS A 100 24.50 2.37 7.58
C LYS A 100 24.53 1.69 6.21
N ARG A 101 23.65 2.11 5.29
CA ARG A 101 23.59 1.57 3.92
C ARG A 101 24.83 1.89 3.09
N ARG A 102 25.42 3.08 3.26
CA ARG A 102 26.55 3.54 2.44
C ARG A 102 27.92 3.15 2.99
N CYS A 103 28.08 3.15 4.31
CA CYS A 103 29.36 2.90 4.97
C CYS A 103 29.48 1.48 5.54
N GLY A 104 28.36 0.80 5.84
CA GLY A 104 28.37 -0.59 6.29
C GLY A 104 29.13 -1.57 5.38
N PRO A 105 28.99 -1.50 4.04
CA PRO A 105 29.74 -2.35 3.12
C PRO A 105 31.26 -2.20 3.19
N LYS A 106 31.80 -1.08 3.72
CA LYS A 106 33.25 -0.87 3.84
C LYS A 106 33.92 -1.78 4.87
N LEU A 107 33.14 -2.34 5.80
CA LEU A 107 33.66 -3.22 6.84
C LEU A 107 33.83 -4.67 6.36
N GLN A 108 33.27 -5.04 5.20
CA GLN A 108 33.39 -6.39 4.62
C GLN A 108 33.01 -7.53 5.60
N GLY A 109 32.10 -7.26 6.54
CA GLY A 109 31.68 -8.22 7.57
C GLY A 109 32.62 -8.33 8.79
N ARG A 110 33.71 -7.56 8.84
CA ARG A 110 34.59 -7.40 10.00
C ARG A 110 34.03 -6.39 11.00
N ASP A 111 34.51 -6.43 12.25
CA ASP A 111 34.17 -5.41 13.25
C ASP A 111 34.91 -4.08 12.98
N ILE A 112 34.41 -3.00 13.57
CA ILE A 112 34.85 -1.62 13.29
C ILE A 112 36.28 -1.37 13.82
N CYS A 113 36.70 -2.11 14.84
CA CYS A 113 38.01 -1.96 15.49
C CYS A 113 39.04 -2.99 14.98
N ALA A 114 38.74 -3.73 13.91
CA ALA A 114 39.55 -4.86 13.46
C ALA A 114 40.98 -4.47 13.02
N ASP A 115 41.14 -3.31 12.37
CA ASP A 115 42.44 -2.68 12.07
C ASP A 115 42.29 -1.15 11.90
N SER A 116 43.40 -0.42 12.00
CA SER A 116 43.41 1.05 11.91
C SER A 116 42.91 1.58 10.56
N ASP A 117 43.10 0.80 9.49
CA ASP A 117 42.74 1.20 8.13
C ASP A 117 41.23 1.09 7.88
N ILE A 118 40.57 0.06 8.41
CA ILE A 118 39.11 -0.11 8.39
C ILE A 118 38.43 0.99 9.19
N LEU A 119 38.95 1.30 10.38
CA LEU A 119 38.41 2.38 11.21
C LEU A 119 38.52 3.72 10.48
N ALA A 120 39.69 4.01 9.88
CA ALA A 120 39.89 5.22 9.08
C ALA A 120 38.96 5.25 7.85
N ALA A 121 38.79 4.13 7.16
CA ALA A 121 37.91 4.02 5.99
C ALA A 121 36.43 4.19 6.33
N PHE A 122 35.98 3.63 7.45
CA PHE A 122 34.62 3.79 7.96
C PHE A 122 34.40 5.22 8.47
N GLY A 123 35.35 5.79 9.23
CA GLY A 123 35.32 7.16 9.72
C GLY A 123 35.26 8.19 8.59
N ASN A 124 36.08 8.06 7.55
CA ASN A 124 36.05 8.96 6.39
C ASN A 124 34.73 8.86 5.61
N CYS A 125 34.16 7.65 5.49
CA CYS A 125 32.85 7.45 4.90
C CYS A 125 31.73 8.10 5.73
N PHE A 126 31.78 7.93 7.06
CA PHE A 126 30.85 8.53 7.99
C PHE A 126 30.86 10.05 7.86
N LYS A 127 32.02 10.68 7.97
CA LYS A 127 32.20 12.15 7.86
C LYS A 127 31.55 12.69 6.59
N THR A 128 31.86 12.08 5.44
CA THR A 128 31.36 12.52 4.13
C THR A 128 29.84 12.40 4.02
N ASN A 129 29.26 11.30 4.51
CA ASN A 129 27.83 11.06 4.39
C ASN A 129 27.00 11.77 5.46
N PHE A 130 27.56 11.99 6.66
CA PHE A 130 26.94 12.77 7.72
C PHE A 130 26.70 14.22 7.27
N VAL A 131 27.72 14.89 6.74
CA VAL A 131 27.62 16.26 6.24
C VAL A 131 26.62 16.37 5.08
N ARG A 132 26.65 15.41 4.15
CA ARG A 132 25.70 15.36 3.03
C ARG A 132 24.25 15.14 3.51
N ALA A 133 24.05 14.28 4.50
CA ALA A 133 22.73 13.97 5.05
C ALA A 133 22.17 15.13 5.90
N ALA A 134 23.03 15.85 6.63
CA ALA A 134 22.65 17.07 7.33
C ALA A 134 22.19 18.16 6.35
N MET A 135 22.91 18.36 5.24
CA MET A 135 22.53 19.34 4.21
C MET A 135 21.24 18.95 3.46
N SER A 136 21.02 17.66 3.15
CA SER A 136 19.80 17.24 2.45
C SER A 136 18.52 17.40 3.28
N ASN A 137 18.67 17.41 4.61
CA ASN A 137 17.57 17.57 5.56
C ASN A 137 17.37 19.02 6.04
N LEU A 138 18.20 19.94 5.56
CA LEU A 138 18.12 21.38 5.87
C LEU A 138 16.73 22.00 5.54
N PRO A 139 16.01 21.60 4.47
CA PRO A 139 14.64 22.08 4.21
C PRO A 139 13.61 21.69 5.27
N ALA A 140 13.80 20.57 5.95
CA ALA A 140 12.95 20.15 7.06
C ALA A 140 13.30 20.88 8.37
N LEU A 141 14.53 21.38 8.49
CA LEU A 141 15.03 22.18 9.61
C LEU A 141 14.71 23.68 9.46
N LEU A 142 14.54 24.15 8.23
CA LEU A 142 14.27 25.53 7.83
C LEU A 142 13.07 26.21 8.54
N PRO A 143 11.94 25.52 8.83
CA PRO A 143 10.83 26.11 9.60
C PRO A 143 11.18 26.40 11.07
N MET A 144 12.30 25.89 11.58
CA MET A 144 12.74 26.02 12.97
C MET A 144 13.91 27.00 13.13
N ALA A 145 14.42 27.57 12.03
CA ALA A 145 15.57 28.46 12.02
C ALA A 145 15.13 29.93 12.07
N SER A 146 15.14 30.53 13.27
CA SER A 146 15.10 31.98 13.45
C SER A 146 16.46 32.48 13.95
N GLU A 147 16.79 33.74 13.67
CA GLU A 147 18.09 34.30 14.04
C GLU A 147 18.45 34.19 15.54
N PRO A 148 17.51 34.40 16.48
CA PRO A 148 17.77 34.19 17.90
C PRO A 148 17.99 32.72 18.27
N VAL A 149 17.33 31.78 17.57
CA VAL A 149 17.46 30.33 17.80
C VAL A 149 18.80 29.82 17.27
N CYS A 150 19.21 30.25 16.07
CA CYS A 150 20.51 29.89 15.50
C CYS A 150 21.67 30.42 16.37
N ARG A 151 21.52 31.60 16.98
CA ARG A 151 22.53 32.15 17.90
C ARG A 151 22.68 31.29 19.16
N LYS A 152 21.57 30.95 19.83
CA LYS A 152 21.59 30.05 20.99
C LYS A 152 22.12 28.65 20.66
N GLN A 153 21.77 28.12 19.49
CA GLN A 153 22.30 26.85 18.99
C GLN A 153 23.80 26.91 18.74
N TYR A 154 24.31 28.00 18.15
CA TYR A 154 25.74 28.18 17.91
C TYR A 154 26.52 28.30 19.22
N GLU A 155 26.03 29.10 20.18
CA GLU A 155 26.63 29.26 21.51
C GLU A 155 26.67 27.94 22.28
N TYR A 156 25.58 27.16 22.28
CA TYR A 156 25.53 25.85 22.92
C TYR A 156 26.40 24.79 22.22
N LEU A 157 26.58 24.88 20.89
CA LEU A 157 27.48 23.97 20.16
C LEU A 157 28.96 24.34 20.32
N GLN A 158 29.25 25.56 20.75
CA GLN A 158 30.59 25.99 21.15
C GLN A 158 30.90 25.69 22.61
N SER A 159 29.90 25.46 23.48
CA SER A 159 30.17 25.03 24.84
C SER A 159 30.64 23.58 24.85
N ASP A 160 31.67 23.33 25.65
CA ASP A 160 32.28 22.01 25.76
C ASP A 160 31.36 21.01 26.50
N ASP A 161 30.35 21.49 27.25
CA ASP A 161 29.39 20.68 28.03
C ASP A 161 28.77 19.50 27.25
N LEU A 162 28.37 19.70 26.00
CA LEU A 162 27.75 18.63 25.22
C LEU A 162 28.75 17.52 24.87
N TRP A 163 29.95 17.90 24.44
CA TRP A 163 30.95 16.99 23.88
C TRP A 163 31.87 16.39 24.94
N ASP A 164 32.13 17.12 26.02
CA ASP A 164 33.08 16.76 27.07
C ASP A 164 32.40 16.21 28.34
N GLU A 165 31.15 16.59 28.63
CA GLU A 165 30.41 16.06 29.79
C GLU A 165 29.27 15.11 29.42
N ILE A 166 28.34 15.52 28.55
CA ILE A 166 27.11 14.75 28.28
C ILE A 166 27.40 13.47 27.52
N ILE A 167 28.22 13.53 26.46
CA ILE A 167 28.53 12.37 25.63
C ILE A 167 29.43 11.37 26.39
N PRO A 168 30.54 11.77 27.05
CA PRO A 168 31.40 10.86 27.82
C PRO A 168 30.76 10.22 29.06
N ASN A 169 29.90 10.93 29.80
CA ASN A 169 29.25 10.33 30.97
C ASN A 169 28.26 9.21 30.57
N ASN A 170 27.51 9.39 29.47
CA ASN A 170 26.65 8.32 28.94
C ASN A 170 27.45 7.10 28.44
N MET A 171 28.75 7.25 28.12
CA MET A 171 29.60 6.11 27.75
C MET A 171 30.00 5.24 28.96
N ARG A 172 30.10 5.80 30.16
CA ARG A 172 30.53 5.07 31.38
C ARG A 172 29.44 4.16 31.96
N ASP A 173 28.17 4.47 31.72
CA ASP A 173 27.02 3.74 32.28
C ASP A 173 26.57 2.52 31.43
N SER A 174 27.37 2.09 30.44
CA SER A 174 27.00 1.00 29.54
C SER A 174 27.07 -0.39 30.22
N PRO A 175 26.00 -1.22 30.15
CA PRO A 175 25.95 -2.55 30.80
C PRO A 175 26.93 -3.61 30.27
N ARG A 176 27.69 -3.33 29.20
CA ARG A 176 28.60 -4.30 28.55
C ARG A 176 30.07 -4.15 28.92
N ALA A 177 30.44 -3.16 29.73
CA ALA A 177 31.82 -3.01 30.23
C ALA A 177 32.17 -3.93 31.41
N ARG A 178 31.28 -4.85 31.82
CA ARG A 178 31.58 -5.95 32.75
C ARG A 178 31.72 -7.26 31.98
N LEU A 179 32.90 -7.52 31.41
CA LEU A 179 33.28 -8.84 30.94
C LEU A 179 34.10 -9.54 32.04
N HIS A 180 33.56 -10.66 32.52
CA HIS A 180 34.26 -11.67 33.30
C HIS A 180 35.52 -12.15 32.55
N PRO A 181 36.70 -12.17 33.17
CA PRO A 181 37.81 -12.97 32.68
C PRO A 181 37.63 -14.42 33.15
N HIS A 182 38.17 -15.37 32.37
CA HIS A 182 38.22 -16.83 32.56
C HIS A 182 37.18 -17.64 31.81
N LEU A 183 37.55 -18.05 30.60
CA LEU A 183 37.34 -19.42 30.11
C LEU A 183 38.52 -19.76 29.18
N ARG A 184 39.46 -20.57 29.69
CA ARG A 184 40.44 -21.31 28.88
C ARG A 184 39.81 -22.63 28.40
N PRO A 185 40.29 -23.19 27.27
CA PRO A 185 39.64 -24.30 26.60
C PRO A 185 40.02 -25.63 27.23
N HIS A 186 39.07 -26.55 27.41
CA HIS A 186 39.38 -27.95 27.72
C HIS A 186 38.81 -28.89 26.66
N VAL A 187 39.78 -29.57 26.04
CA VAL A 187 39.68 -30.72 25.16
C VAL A 187 39.12 -31.90 25.95
N SER A 188 38.20 -32.64 25.32
CA SER A 188 37.67 -33.90 25.83
C SER A 188 38.58 -35.06 25.42
N PRO A 189 38.75 -36.07 26.29
CA PRO A 189 38.65 -37.43 25.79
C PRO A 189 37.84 -38.36 26.73
N TYR A 190 37.08 -39.27 26.13
CA TYR A 190 36.60 -40.53 26.73
C TYR A 190 37.80 -41.33 27.31
N PRO A 191 37.66 -42.25 28.31
CA PRO A 191 36.77 -43.43 28.21
C PRO A 191 36.27 -44.15 29.51
N ARG A 192 35.36 -45.13 29.28
CA ARG A 192 35.15 -46.46 29.92
C ARG A 192 34.91 -46.65 31.46
N LEU A 193 33.72 -47.25 31.72
CA LEU A 193 33.39 -48.46 32.51
C LEU A 193 33.65 -48.61 34.05
N SER A 194 32.63 -49.23 34.66
CA SER A 194 32.60 -50.20 35.80
C SER A 194 32.43 -49.77 37.28
N PHE A 195 31.30 -50.24 37.84
CA PHE A 195 31.08 -50.93 39.13
C PHE A 195 31.49 -50.30 40.49
N ALA A 196 30.46 -50.02 41.32
CA ALA A 196 30.09 -50.80 42.53
C ALA A 196 29.82 -50.00 43.83
N ARG A 197 28.93 -50.63 44.64
CA ARG A 197 28.70 -50.57 46.10
C ARG A 197 27.67 -49.58 46.68
N SER A 198 26.58 -50.18 47.15
CA SER A 198 25.68 -49.73 48.23
C SER A 198 26.41 -49.60 49.59
N PRO A 199 25.79 -49.04 50.67
CA PRO A 199 24.91 -49.88 51.51
C PRO A 199 23.74 -49.19 52.26
N CYS A 200 22.76 -50.05 52.60
CA CYS A 200 21.91 -50.15 53.81
C CYS A 200 21.29 -48.93 54.52
N ARG A 201 19.97 -49.04 54.76
CA ARG A 201 19.41 -48.87 56.12
C ARG A 201 18.33 -49.93 56.46
N TYR A 202 18.31 -50.20 57.76
CA TYR A 202 17.80 -51.30 58.58
C TYR A 202 16.30 -51.67 58.56
N VAL A 203 16.09 -52.87 59.10
CA VAL A 203 14.92 -53.75 59.30
C VAL A 203 14.29 -53.55 60.69
N HIS A 204 12.99 -53.88 60.86
CA HIS A 204 12.37 -54.59 62.01
C HIS A 204 10.84 -54.72 61.77
N SER A 205 10.07 -55.70 62.22
CA SER A 205 10.23 -57.14 62.54
C SER A 205 8.83 -57.65 62.94
N SER A 206 8.40 -58.81 62.46
CA SER A 206 7.41 -59.63 63.17
C SER A 206 7.59 -61.09 62.80
N GLU A 207 7.54 -61.94 63.81
CA GLU A 207 7.90 -63.36 63.85
C GLU A 207 7.10 -64.24 62.89
N PHE A 208 7.78 -65.31 62.47
CA PHE A 208 7.35 -66.29 61.48
C PHE A 208 6.87 -67.56 62.20
N GLN A 209 5.62 -67.97 61.96
CA GLN A 209 5.25 -69.38 62.02
C GLN A 209 5.25 -69.95 60.59
N PRO A 210 5.87 -71.11 60.32
CA PRO A 210 5.89 -71.69 58.99
C PRO A 210 4.49 -72.20 58.60
N PHE A 211 3.79 -71.41 57.81
CA PHE A 211 2.73 -71.90 56.94
C PHE A 211 3.37 -72.83 55.91
N VAL A 212 3.13 -74.14 56.00
CA VAL A 212 3.56 -75.11 54.98
C VAL A 212 2.72 -74.87 53.73
N PRO A 213 3.28 -74.29 52.65
CA PRO A 213 2.54 -74.14 51.40
C PRO A 213 2.44 -75.52 50.72
N PRO A 214 1.34 -75.82 50.01
CA PRO A 214 1.22 -77.06 49.25
C PRO A 214 2.35 -77.17 48.22
N SER A 215 2.72 -78.41 47.91
CA SER A 215 3.88 -78.75 47.08
C SER A 215 3.84 -78.10 45.68
N PRO A 216 5.00 -77.84 45.04
CA PRO A 216 5.12 -77.08 43.79
C PRO A 216 4.34 -77.65 42.59
N SER A 217 3.83 -78.87 42.70
CA SER A 217 3.02 -79.57 41.68
C SER A 217 1.54 -79.19 41.67
N SER A 218 1.01 -78.51 42.70
CA SER A 218 -0.41 -78.08 42.73
C SER A 218 -0.65 -76.65 42.24
N LEU A 219 0.41 -75.90 41.93
CA LEU A 219 0.32 -74.58 41.32
C LEU A 219 0.30 -74.76 39.79
N GLY A 220 -0.89 -74.69 39.20
CA GLY A 220 -1.01 -74.59 37.74
C GLY A 220 -0.13 -73.47 37.19
N LYS A 221 0.43 -73.66 35.98
CA LYS A 221 1.40 -72.74 35.36
C LYS A 221 0.97 -71.27 35.57
N PRO A 222 1.87 -70.39 36.06
CA PRO A 222 1.53 -68.99 36.31
C PRO A 222 1.07 -68.35 35.00
N LYS A 223 -0.19 -67.89 34.96
CA LYS A 223 -0.64 -67.02 33.86
C LYS A 223 0.15 -65.71 33.99
N PRO A 224 0.85 -65.26 32.93
CA PRO A 224 1.62 -64.02 33.00
C PRO A 224 0.69 -62.85 33.35
N ALA A 225 1.17 -61.96 34.21
CA ALA A 225 0.43 -60.76 34.60
C ALA A 225 0.02 -59.97 33.34
N LYS A 226 -1.28 -59.73 33.15
CA LYS A 226 -1.77 -58.85 32.07
C LYS A 226 -1.36 -57.42 32.39
N THR A 227 -0.22 -56.96 31.89
CA THR A 227 0.15 -55.54 31.89
C THR A 227 -0.80 -54.80 30.94
N TYR A 228 -1.70 -53.98 31.49
CA TYR A 228 -2.69 -53.27 30.69
C TYR A 228 -2.06 -52.14 29.87
N THR A 229 -2.07 -52.41 28.56
CA THR A 229 -1.95 -51.59 27.34
C THR A 229 -2.42 -50.12 27.33
N ARG A 230 -2.53 -49.37 28.44
CA ARG A 230 -3.04 -47.97 28.41
C ARG A 230 -2.10 -47.02 27.64
N THR A 231 -0.80 -47.05 27.93
CA THR A 231 0.23 -46.33 27.14
C THR A 231 0.29 -46.83 25.70
N ARG A 232 0.20 -48.15 25.48
CA ARG A 232 0.16 -48.73 24.11
C ARG A 232 -1.10 -48.34 23.33
N ARG A 233 -2.24 -48.13 23.98
CA ARG A 233 -3.49 -47.63 23.39
C ARG A 233 -3.39 -46.15 23.04
N TRP A 234 -2.82 -45.33 23.93
CA TRP A 234 -2.55 -43.93 23.63
C TRP A 234 -1.50 -43.76 22.53
N LEU A 235 -0.43 -44.57 22.54
CA LEU A 235 0.55 -44.63 21.46
C LEU A 235 -0.06 -45.11 20.15
N ARG A 236 -0.94 -46.13 20.16
CA ARG A 236 -1.69 -46.55 18.98
C ARG A 236 -2.63 -45.46 18.48
N ARG A 237 -3.37 -44.79 19.37
CA ARG A 237 -4.24 -43.66 19.01
C ARG A 237 -3.45 -42.49 18.45
N LEU A 238 -2.31 -42.16 19.05
CA LEU A 238 -1.40 -41.12 18.57
C LEU A 238 -0.79 -41.51 17.22
N PHE A 239 -0.43 -42.78 17.03
CA PHE A 239 0.06 -43.31 15.75
C PHE A 239 -1.02 -43.28 14.67
N TYR A 240 -2.23 -43.79 14.95
CA TYR A 240 -3.34 -43.73 14.01
C TYR A 240 -3.75 -42.29 13.70
N LEU A 241 -3.79 -41.40 14.70
CA LEU A 241 -4.03 -39.98 14.50
C LEU A 241 -2.94 -39.37 13.64
N SER A 242 -1.66 -39.60 13.94
CA SER A 242 -0.52 -39.08 13.16
C SER A 242 -0.51 -39.63 11.73
N LEU A 243 -0.87 -40.90 11.54
CA LEU A 243 -0.98 -41.54 10.24
C LEU A 243 -2.15 -40.94 9.46
N VAL A 244 -3.33 -40.80 10.06
CA VAL A 244 -4.51 -40.20 9.43
C VAL A 244 -4.25 -38.73 9.09
N THR A 245 -3.67 -37.96 10.01
CA THR A 245 -3.29 -36.56 9.79
C THR A 245 -2.20 -36.45 8.73
N GLY A 246 -1.20 -37.34 8.73
CA GLY A 246 -0.13 -37.37 7.73
C GLY A 246 -0.66 -37.72 6.34
N VAL A 247 -1.51 -38.74 6.22
CA VAL A 247 -2.19 -39.10 4.97
C VAL A 247 -3.06 -37.93 4.50
N ALA A 248 -3.89 -37.36 5.37
CA ALA A 248 -4.72 -36.19 5.04
C ALA A 248 -3.87 -35.00 4.57
N TYR A 249 -2.72 -34.74 5.21
CA TYR A 249 -1.79 -33.68 4.81
C TYR A 249 -1.16 -33.94 3.43
N THR A 250 -0.71 -35.17 3.16
CA THR A 250 -0.16 -35.54 1.84
C THR A 250 -1.20 -35.46 0.73
N VAL A 251 -2.42 -35.94 0.99
CA VAL A 251 -3.54 -35.84 0.05
C VAL A 251 -3.91 -34.38 -0.19
N ASP A 252 -3.96 -33.56 0.86
CA ASP A 252 -4.27 -32.14 0.75
C ASP A 252 -3.23 -31.38 -0.08
N THR A 253 -1.95 -31.59 0.21
CA THR A 253 -0.85 -30.90 -0.46
C THR A 253 -0.67 -31.31 -1.92
N GLN A 254 -0.89 -32.58 -2.24
CA GLN A 254 -0.69 -33.10 -3.61
C GLN A 254 -1.94 -33.00 -4.49
N PHE A 255 -3.14 -33.17 -3.94
CA PHE A 255 -4.37 -33.28 -4.74
C PHE A 255 -5.39 -32.15 -4.53
N ASN A 256 -5.40 -31.48 -3.37
CA ASN A 256 -6.32 -30.37 -3.09
C ASN A 256 -5.62 -29.00 -3.03
N ALA A 257 -4.42 -28.87 -3.61
CA ALA A 257 -3.64 -27.63 -3.63
C ALA A 257 -3.48 -26.97 -2.23
N ALA A 258 -3.27 -27.80 -1.20
CA ALA A 258 -3.14 -27.41 0.21
C ALA A 258 -4.37 -26.72 0.84
N SER A 259 -5.57 -26.92 0.31
CA SER A 259 -6.82 -26.27 0.75
C SER A 259 -7.12 -26.46 2.24
N LEU A 260 -6.94 -27.66 2.81
CA LEU A 260 -7.17 -27.94 4.24
C LEU A 260 -6.11 -27.28 5.12
N THR A 261 -4.84 -27.31 4.70
CA THR A 261 -3.74 -26.70 5.44
C THR A 261 -3.90 -25.18 5.50
N ARG A 262 -4.27 -24.54 4.38
CA ARG A 262 -4.58 -23.10 4.31
C ARG A 262 -5.73 -22.73 5.23
N THR A 263 -6.81 -23.52 5.15
CA THR A 263 -8.01 -23.36 5.97
C THR A 263 -7.68 -23.45 7.47
N ALA A 264 -6.90 -24.46 7.88
CA ALA A 264 -6.47 -24.62 9.26
C ALA A 264 -5.63 -23.43 9.76
N ARG A 265 -4.71 -22.90 8.94
CA ARG A 265 -3.94 -21.69 9.26
C ARG A 265 -4.86 -20.49 9.46
N THR A 266 -5.83 -20.31 8.55
CA THR A 266 -6.80 -19.22 8.62
C THR A 266 -7.63 -19.27 9.91
N PHE A 267 -8.14 -20.44 10.29
CA PHE A 267 -8.89 -20.60 11.54
C PHE A 267 -8.02 -20.40 12.78
N THR A 268 -6.82 -20.99 12.79
CA THR A 268 -5.89 -20.87 13.93
C THR A 268 -5.50 -19.42 14.17
N LEU A 269 -5.11 -18.71 13.10
CA LEU A 269 -4.78 -17.30 13.23
C LEU A 269 -6.01 -16.44 13.52
N GLY A 270 -7.15 -16.73 12.89
CA GLY A 270 -8.41 -16.05 13.15
C GLY A 270 -8.81 -16.12 14.61
N LEU A 271 -8.69 -17.29 15.25
CA LEU A 271 -8.93 -17.46 16.68
C LEU A 271 -7.91 -16.66 17.52
N LEU A 272 -6.63 -16.75 17.18
CA LEU A 272 -5.56 -16.04 17.90
C LEU A 272 -5.76 -14.52 17.87
N VAL A 273 -6.08 -13.95 16.70
CA VAL A 273 -6.37 -12.52 16.53
C VAL A 273 -7.64 -12.14 17.31
N ALA A 274 -8.68 -12.97 17.29
CA ALA A 274 -9.92 -12.70 18.00
C ALA A 274 -9.69 -12.65 19.53
N VAL A 275 -8.99 -13.63 20.08
CA VAL A 275 -8.59 -13.67 21.50
C VAL A 275 -7.73 -12.46 21.85
N ASP A 276 -6.77 -12.13 20.98
CA ASP A 276 -5.86 -11.02 21.21
C ASP A 276 -6.58 -9.67 21.33
N TYR A 277 -7.52 -9.40 20.42
CA TYR A 277 -8.38 -8.22 20.51
C TYR A 277 -9.34 -8.27 21.71
N LYS A 278 -9.94 -9.42 22.01
CA LYS A 278 -10.87 -9.55 23.15
C LYS A 278 -10.19 -9.25 24.50
N VAL A 279 -8.91 -9.60 24.63
CA VAL A 279 -8.11 -9.38 25.83
C VAL A 279 -7.51 -7.97 25.86
N ASN A 280 -6.92 -7.50 24.76
CA ASN A 280 -6.07 -6.30 24.74
C ASN A 280 -6.75 -5.03 24.21
N PHE A 281 -7.96 -5.09 23.65
CA PHE A 281 -8.68 -3.91 23.17
C PHE A 281 -9.40 -3.20 24.33
N ARG A 282 -8.63 -2.54 25.19
CA ARG A 282 -9.08 -1.77 26.37
C ARG A 282 -8.19 -0.51 26.51
N PRO A 283 -8.63 0.54 27.23
CA PRO A 283 -7.82 1.74 27.43
C PRO A 283 -6.40 1.43 27.96
N ASN A 284 -6.30 0.45 28.87
CA ASN A 284 -5.05 -0.08 29.40
C ASN A 284 -4.93 -1.58 29.07
N PRO A 285 -4.23 -1.97 27.98
CA PRO A 285 -4.07 -3.37 27.61
C PRO A 285 -3.17 -4.12 28.60
N PRO A 286 -3.55 -5.32 29.07
CA PRO A 286 -2.74 -6.09 30.03
C PRO A 286 -1.48 -6.73 29.39
N LEU A 287 -1.51 -7.02 28.08
CA LEU A 287 -0.44 -7.73 27.36
C LEU A 287 0.08 -6.92 26.15
N ALA A 288 -0.11 -5.60 26.15
CA ALA A 288 0.42 -4.72 25.11
C ALA A 288 0.73 -3.31 25.65
N SER A 289 1.72 -2.65 25.06
CA SER A 289 2.10 -1.29 25.43
C SER A 289 1.08 -0.23 25.01
N SER A 290 0.29 -0.50 23.97
CA SER A 290 -0.75 0.39 23.45
C SER A 290 -1.71 -0.36 22.52
N ILE A 291 -2.88 0.22 22.26
CA ILE A 291 -3.84 -0.30 21.27
C ILE A 291 -3.23 -0.33 19.86
N ALA A 292 -2.41 0.68 19.51
CA ALA A 292 -1.68 0.72 18.24
C ALA A 292 -0.72 -0.49 18.10
N ALA A 293 -0.06 -0.92 19.18
CA ALA A 293 0.78 -2.11 19.16
C ALA A 293 -0.03 -3.40 18.93
N VAL A 294 -1.26 -3.47 19.46
CA VAL A 294 -2.21 -4.58 19.19
C VAL A 294 -2.60 -4.60 17.71
N HIS A 295 -2.90 -3.43 17.12
CA HIS A 295 -3.18 -3.33 15.69
C HIS A 295 -1.98 -3.70 14.83
N ALA A 296 -0.78 -3.20 15.16
CA ALA A 296 0.43 -3.47 14.41
C ALA A 296 0.75 -4.98 14.37
N ARG A 297 0.75 -5.66 15.52
CA ARG A 297 1.05 -7.11 15.55
C ARG A 297 0.00 -7.95 14.83
N ASN A 298 -1.28 -7.59 14.93
CA ASN A 298 -2.34 -8.33 14.25
C ASN A 298 -2.42 -8.01 12.76
N ALA A 299 -2.08 -6.79 12.35
CA ALA A 299 -1.91 -6.42 10.94
C ALA A 299 -0.77 -7.20 10.30
N GLU A 300 0.36 -7.35 11.00
CA GLU A 300 1.49 -8.16 10.54
C GLU A 300 1.12 -9.64 10.43
N ARG A 301 0.51 -10.22 11.48
CA ARG A 301 0.02 -11.61 11.45
C ARG A 301 -0.92 -11.87 10.29
N LEU A 302 -1.92 -11.00 10.10
CA LEU A 302 -2.89 -11.13 9.02
C LEU A 302 -2.21 -10.98 7.66
N SER A 303 -1.36 -9.98 7.46
CA SER A 303 -0.56 -9.83 6.23
C SER A 303 0.28 -11.07 5.92
N ASN A 304 0.93 -11.66 6.92
CA ASN A 304 1.72 -12.88 6.75
C ASN A 304 0.83 -14.07 6.33
N LEU A 305 -0.34 -14.24 6.94
CA LEU A 305 -1.32 -15.26 6.50
C LEU A 305 -1.74 -15.05 5.05
N LEU A 306 -2.10 -13.83 4.69
CA LEU A 306 -2.59 -13.53 3.34
C LEU A 306 -1.49 -13.77 2.28
N ARG A 307 -0.22 -13.44 2.58
CA ARG A 307 0.93 -13.74 1.70
C ARG A 307 1.24 -15.23 1.63
N GLN A 308 1.24 -15.92 2.77
CA GLN A 308 1.54 -17.36 2.83
C GLN A 308 0.48 -18.22 2.13
N ASN A 309 -0.80 -17.84 2.26
CA ASN A 309 -1.86 -18.50 1.51
C ASN A 309 -1.82 -18.05 0.04
N GLY A 310 -1.53 -16.79 -0.29
CA GLY A 310 -1.46 -16.39 -1.70
C GLY A 310 -2.82 -16.50 -2.42
N GLY A 311 -2.82 -16.41 -3.74
CA GLY A 311 -4.02 -16.59 -4.57
C GLY A 311 -5.19 -15.69 -4.15
N LEU A 312 -6.33 -16.30 -3.86
CA LEU A 312 -7.54 -15.58 -3.44
C LEU A 312 -7.36 -14.76 -2.15
N TYR A 313 -6.57 -15.24 -1.18
CA TYR A 313 -6.33 -14.49 0.07
C TYR A 313 -5.61 -13.16 -0.18
N LEU A 314 -4.66 -13.13 -1.13
CA LEU A 314 -4.05 -11.85 -1.54
C LEU A 314 -5.10 -10.92 -2.14
N LYS A 315 -6.02 -11.43 -2.96
CA LYS A 315 -7.10 -10.62 -3.55
C LYS A 315 -8.09 -10.12 -2.49
N ILE A 316 -8.46 -10.95 -1.51
CA ILE A 316 -9.25 -10.53 -0.34
C ILE A 316 -8.52 -9.43 0.43
N GLY A 317 -7.23 -9.60 0.67
CA GLY A 317 -6.37 -8.60 1.29
C GLY A 317 -6.38 -7.27 0.54
N GLN A 318 -6.19 -7.31 -0.78
CA GLN A 318 -6.26 -6.13 -1.64
C GLN A 318 -7.63 -5.46 -1.57
N ALA A 319 -8.72 -6.23 -1.66
CA ALA A 319 -10.08 -5.70 -1.56
C ALA A 319 -10.34 -5.00 -0.20
N ILE A 320 -9.83 -5.57 0.90
CA ILE A 320 -9.92 -4.98 2.24
C ILE A 320 -9.02 -3.74 2.36
N ALA A 321 -7.78 -3.80 1.87
CA ALA A 321 -6.78 -2.72 1.91
C ALA A 321 -7.33 -1.40 1.34
N MET A 322 -8.10 -1.52 0.27
CA MET A 322 -8.57 -0.39 -0.51
C MET A 322 -9.68 0.38 0.22
N GLN A 323 -10.34 -0.27 1.18
CA GLN A 323 -11.26 0.37 2.13
C GLN A 323 -10.52 0.94 3.36
N SER A 324 -9.37 1.56 3.12
CA SER A 324 -8.47 2.12 4.14
C SER A 324 -9.17 2.99 5.18
N ALA A 325 -10.20 3.77 4.81
CA ALA A 325 -10.92 4.66 5.72
C ALA A 325 -11.60 3.95 6.92
N ILE A 326 -11.91 2.65 6.78
CA ILE A 326 -12.56 1.84 7.83
C ILE A 326 -11.52 1.13 8.71
N LEU A 327 -10.28 0.97 8.21
CA LEU A 327 -9.25 0.19 8.88
C LEU A 327 -8.33 1.07 9.74
N PRO A 328 -7.83 0.56 10.87
CA PRO A 328 -6.79 1.25 11.63
C PRO A 328 -5.53 1.53 10.78
N PRO A 329 -4.81 2.64 11.03
CA PRO A 329 -3.65 3.05 10.23
C PRO A 329 -2.57 1.97 10.08
N GLU A 330 -2.41 1.10 11.08
CA GLU A 330 -1.45 0.00 11.07
C GLU A 330 -1.81 -1.07 10.02
N PHE A 331 -3.10 -1.39 9.87
CA PHE A 331 -3.59 -2.30 8.82
C PHE A 331 -3.43 -1.68 7.45
N GLN A 332 -3.73 -0.38 7.30
CA GLN A 332 -3.56 0.33 6.04
C GLN A 332 -2.09 0.26 5.56
N LYS A 333 -1.13 0.56 6.45
CA LYS A 333 0.31 0.51 6.14
C LYS A 333 0.75 -0.88 5.70
N MET A 334 0.25 -1.93 6.36
CA MET A 334 0.70 -3.28 6.06
C MET A 334 0.06 -3.83 4.78
N PHE A 335 -1.24 -3.59 4.59
CA PHE A 335 -1.95 -4.03 3.39
C PHE A 335 -1.54 -3.24 2.13
N ALA A 336 -1.09 -2.00 2.26
CA ALA A 336 -0.48 -1.26 1.15
C ALA A 336 0.76 -1.95 0.56
N ARG A 337 1.45 -2.81 1.32
CA ARG A 337 2.61 -3.59 0.85
C ARG A 337 2.22 -4.91 0.16
N MET A 338 0.93 -5.22 0.05
CA MET A 338 0.44 -6.48 -0.54
C MET A 338 0.28 -6.42 -2.07
N PHE A 339 0.61 -5.28 -2.68
CA PHE A 339 0.56 -5.06 -4.12
C PHE A 339 1.87 -5.41 -4.84
N ASP A 340 2.84 -6.01 -4.13
CA ASP A 340 4.13 -6.46 -4.69
C ASP A 340 4.01 -7.79 -5.47
N ASP A 341 4.95 -8.02 -6.39
CA ASP A 341 4.93 -9.08 -7.41
C ASP A 341 4.50 -10.46 -6.89
N ALA A 342 3.45 -11.01 -7.53
CA ALA A 342 2.97 -12.35 -7.24
C ALA A 342 3.87 -13.41 -7.88
N PRO A 343 4.07 -14.59 -7.26
CA PRO A 343 4.86 -15.68 -7.85
C PRO A 343 4.24 -16.13 -9.19
N GLN A 344 5.09 -16.56 -10.12
CA GLN A 344 4.69 -17.11 -11.42
C GLN A 344 4.63 -18.64 -11.35
N ASN A 345 3.64 -19.24 -12.00
CA ASN A 345 3.58 -20.68 -12.21
C ASN A 345 4.53 -21.09 -13.34
N ASP A 346 5.03 -22.33 -13.26
CA ASP A 346 5.85 -22.90 -14.31
C ASP A 346 5.05 -23.07 -15.61
N TRP A 347 5.74 -23.03 -16.74
CA TRP A 347 5.11 -23.17 -18.06
C TRP A 347 4.27 -24.46 -18.21
N LYS A 348 4.66 -25.53 -17.51
CA LYS A 348 3.92 -26.80 -17.54
C LYS A 348 2.48 -26.64 -17.02
N ASP A 349 2.30 -25.87 -15.96
CA ASP A 349 0.98 -25.64 -15.36
C ASP A 349 0.14 -24.73 -16.26
N VAL A 350 0.77 -23.71 -16.86
CA VAL A 350 0.14 -22.83 -17.86
C VAL A 350 -0.37 -23.63 -19.05
N GLN A 351 0.49 -24.48 -19.61
CA GLN A 351 0.17 -25.33 -20.75
C GLN A 351 -0.97 -26.31 -20.40
N LYS A 352 -0.96 -26.85 -19.17
CA LYS A 352 -2.02 -27.74 -18.69
C LYS A 352 -3.37 -27.01 -18.63
N VAL A 353 -3.42 -25.78 -18.10
CA VAL A 353 -4.66 -24.98 -18.07
C VAL A 353 -5.19 -24.72 -19.48
N ILE A 354 -4.32 -24.34 -20.42
CA ILE A 354 -4.71 -24.12 -21.83
C ILE A 354 -5.24 -25.42 -22.45
N GLN A 355 -4.55 -26.54 -22.21
CA GLN A 355 -4.95 -27.84 -22.77
C GLN A 355 -6.29 -28.34 -22.20
N GLU A 356 -6.54 -28.15 -20.91
CA GLU A 356 -7.81 -28.52 -20.28
C GLU A 356 -8.99 -27.67 -20.80
N ASP A 357 -8.79 -26.36 -21.05
CA ASP A 357 -9.87 -25.47 -21.50
C ASP A 357 -10.17 -25.58 -23.00
N PHE A 358 -9.14 -25.78 -23.84
CA PHE A 358 -9.30 -25.81 -25.30
C PHE A 358 -9.25 -27.22 -25.90
N GLY A 359 -8.86 -28.23 -25.13
CA GLY A 359 -8.64 -29.60 -25.62
C GLY A 359 -7.44 -29.75 -26.57
N LYS A 360 -6.65 -28.70 -26.74
CA LYS A 360 -5.56 -28.59 -27.73
C LYS A 360 -4.30 -28.01 -27.10
N SER A 361 -3.15 -28.20 -27.74
CA SER A 361 -1.90 -27.58 -27.30
C SER A 361 -1.91 -26.06 -27.49
N ALA A 362 -1.11 -25.32 -26.70
CA ALA A 362 -0.98 -23.87 -26.87
C ALA A 362 -0.50 -23.47 -28.28
N GLU A 363 0.34 -24.30 -28.91
CA GLU A 363 0.80 -24.10 -30.29
C GLU A 363 -0.35 -24.18 -31.31
N GLU A 364 -1.29 -25.09 -31.11
CA GLU A 364 -2.49 -25.22 -31.95
C GLU A 364 -3.51 -24.10 -31.69
N VAL A 365 -3.78 -23.77 -30.43
CA VAL A 365 -4.78 -22.75 -30.05
C VAL A 365 -4.40 -21.39 -30.61
N PHE A 366 -3.16 -20.96 -30.40
CA PHE A 366 -2.70 -19.62 -30.80
C PHE A 366 -1.99 -19.61 -32.16
N GLY A 367 -1.86 -20.77 -32.81
CA GLY A 367 -1.11 -20.89 -34.07
C GLY A 367 0.37 -20.52 -33.92
N VAL A 368 0.97 -20.75 -32.76
CA VAL A 368 2.36 -20.38 -32.46
C VAL A 368 3.31 -21.58 -32.54
N SER A 369 4.61 -21.34 -32.67
CA SER A 369 5.64 -22.38 -32.57
C SER A 369 6.71 -22.01 -31.55
N PHE A 370 7.00 -22.94 -30.64
CA PHE A 370 8.17 -22.84 -29.76
C PHE A 370 9.44 -23.44 -30.39
N ALA A 371 9.29 -24.20 -31.47
CA ALA A 371 10.40 -24.84 -32.20
C ALA A 371 10.99 -23.94 -33.31
N GLY A 372 10.37 -22.79 -33.59
CA GLY A 372 10.89 -21.81 -34.55
C GLY A 372 10.39 -21.97 -35.99
N ASP A 373 9.19 -22.54 -36.18
CA ASP A 373 8.55 -22.60 -37.51
C ASP A 373 8.24 -21.18 -38.04
N PRO A 374 8.78 -20.78 -39.21
CA PRO A 374 8.59 -19.44 -39.76
C PRO A 374 7.16 -19.15 -40.25
N THR A 375 6.32 -20.17 -40.44
CA THR A 375 4.92 -20.02 -40.88
C THR A 375 3.96 -19.76 -39.73
N LYS A 376 4.42 -19.94 -38.48
CA LYS A 376 3.63 -19.81 -37.26
C LYS A 376 4.00 -18.57 -36.46
N GLY A 377 3.10 -18.19 -35.55
CA GLY A 377 3.35 -17.13 -34.58
C GLY A 377 4.42 -17.52 -33.54
N VAL A 378 4.70 -16.60 -32.60
CA VAL A 378 5.65 -16.84 -31.50
C VAL A 378 4.99 -16.49 -30.16
N MET A 379 5.34 -17.23 -29.10
CA MET A 379 4.84 -16.98 -27.75
C MET A 379 5.96 -17.11 -26.73
N GLU A 380 5.97 -16.23 -25.73
CA GLU A 380 6.92 -16.33 -24.62
C GLU A 380 6.41 -17.27 -23.52
N ARG A 381 7.24 -18.25 -23.16
CA ARG A 381 6.96 -19.16 -22.04
C ARG A 381 7.07 -18.48 -20.68
N THR A 382 7.88 -17.42 -20.58
CA THR A 382 8.00 -16.61 -19.36
C THR A 382 6.91 -15.56 -19.34
N ALA A 383 6.17 -15.46 -18.23
CA ALA A 383 5.14 -14.45 -18.09
C ALA A 383 5.75 -13.04 -17.98
N ARG A 384 5.13 -12.07 -18.66
CA ARG A 384 5.52 -10.66 -18.63
C ARG A 384 4.98 -9.92 -17.40
N ALA A 385 3.88 -10.41 -16.87
CA ALA A 385 3.29 -9.93 -15.63
C ALA A 385 2.67 -11.10 -14.88
N SER A 386 2.70 -11.04 -13.56
CA SER A 386 2.02 -11.99 -12.68
C SER A 386 1.18 -11.21 -11.68
N ALA A 387 -0.05 -11.64 -11.53
CA ALA A 387 -1.00 -11.11 -10.56
C ALA A 387 -1.37 -12.21 -9.55
N SER A 388 -2.26 -11.87 -8.62
CA SER A 388 -2.72 -12.80 -7.57
C SER A 388 -3.39 -14.06 -8.13
N VAL A 389 -4.22 -13.92 -9.16
CA VAL A 389 -5.07 -14.98 -9.72
C VAL A 389 -4.56 -15.52 -11.08
N ALA A 390 -3.77 -14.73 -11.79
CA ALA A 390 -3.44 -15.00 -13.19
C ALA A 390 -2.04 -14.50 -13.54
N GLN A 391 -1.50 -14.97 -14.66
CA GLN A 391 -0.28 -14.44 -15.26
C GLN A 391 -0.47 -14.17 -16.74
N VAL A 392 0.27 -13.20 -17.27
CA VAL A 392 0.10 -12.69 -18.64
C VAL A 392 1.33 -13.02 -19.46
N HIS A 393 1.12 -13.70 -20.58
CA HIS A 393 2.12 -14.04 -21.57
C HIS A 393 1.98 -13.14 -22.79
N TRP A 394 3.10 -12.76 -23.39
CA TRP A 394 3.10 -12.09 -24.68
C TRP A 394 3.16 -13.13 -25.80
N ALA A 395 2.36 -12.93 -26.84
CA ALA A 395 2.45 -13.68 -28.07
C ALA A 395 2.23 -12.79 -29.29
N ARG A 396 2.70 -13.26 -30.44
CA ARG A 396 2.40 -12.73 -31.75
C ARG A 396 1.78 -13.84 -32.59
N LEU A 397 0.57 -13.62 -33.05
CA LEU A 397 -0.20 -14.56 -33.87
C LEU A 397 0.36 -14.63 -35.31
N PRO A 398 0.00 -15.66 -36.10
CA PRO A 398 0.45 -15.80 -37.49
C PRO A 398 0.13 -14.61 -38.39
N ASP A 399 -0.98 -13.92 -38.12
CA ASP A 399 -1.40 -12.73 -38.86
C ASP A 399 -0.70 -11.44 -38.42
N GLY A 400 0.28 -11.55 -37.51
CA GLY A 400 1.09 -10.43 -37.04
C GLY A 400 0.52 -9.69 -35.83
N ARG A 401 -0.73 -9.97 -35.39
CA ARG A 401 -1.30 -9.35 -34.19
C ARG A 401 -0.49 -9.73 -32.95
N GLU A 402 -0.14 -8.75 -32.13
CA GLU A 402 0.42 -8.99 -30.81
C GLU A 402 -0.67 -9.03 -29.75
N VAL A 403 -0.60 -10.04 -28.89
CA VAL A 403 -1.64 -10.33 -27.90
C VAL A 403 -1.06 -10.56 -26.51
N ALA A 404 -1.83 -10.13 -25.51
CA ALA A 404 -1.67 -10.48 -24.12
C ALA A 404 -2.56 -11.70 -23.81
N ILE A 405 -1.94 -12.83 -23.47
CA ILE A 405 -2.63 -14.06 -23.09
C ILE A 405 -2.59 -14.18 -21.57
N LYS A 406 -3.69 -13.81 -20.92
CA LYS A 406 -3.90 -13.93 -19.47
C LYS A 406 -4.38 -15.34 -19.14
N VAL A 407 -3.59 -16.10 -18.40
CA VAL A 407 -3.91 -17.48 -18.00
C VAL A 407 -4.10 -17.52 -16.48
N GLN A 408 -5.22 -18.07 -16.02
CA GLN A 408 -5.49 -18.28 -14.61
C GLN A 408 -4.52 -19.32 -14.03
N LYS A 409 -4.04 -19.08 -12.81
CA LYS A 409 -3.19 -20.06 -12.10
C LYS A 409 -4.00 -21.31 -11.80
N GLN A 410 -3.41 -22.49 -12.04
CA GLN A 410 -4.09 -23.78 -12.00
C GLN A 410 -4.80 -24.03 -10.65
N GLU A 411 -4.16 -23.64 -9.55
CA GLU A 411 -4.65 -23.87 -8.19
C GLU A 411 -5.90 -23.06 -7.82
N ILE A 412 -6.18 -21.95 -8.52
CA ILE A 412 -7.27 -21.03 -8.14
C ILE A 412 -8.63 -21.72 -8.23
N ALA A 413 -8.89 -22.49 -9.28
CA ALA A 413 -10.19 -23.15 -9.48
C ALA A 413 -10.53 -24.13 -8.34
N GLN A 414 -9.53 -24.80 -7.78
CA GLN A 414 -9.70 -25.75 -6.67
C GLN A 414 -9.80 -25.04 -5.31
N GLN A 415 -8.99 -23.99 -5.10
CA GLN A 415 -8.91 -23.24 -3.84
C GLN A 415 -10.10 -22.31 -3.61
N LEU A 416 -10.68 -21.74 -4.67
CA LEU A 416 -11.71 -20.70 -4.59
C LEU A 416 -12.87 -21.09 -3.66
N LYS A 417 -13.40 -22.32 -3.78
CA LYS A 417 -14.54 -22.78 -2.98
C LYS A 417 -14.22 -22.86 -1.49
N TRP A 418 -13.08 -23.45 -1.13
CA TRP A 418 -12.64 -23.62 0.24
C TRP A 418 -12.24 -22.28 0.88
N ASP A 419 -11.51 -21.44 0.14
CA ASP A 419 -11.06 -20.14 0.62
C ASP A 419 -12.25 -19.19 0.87
N LEU A 420 -13.25 -19.15 -0.03
CA LEU A 420 -14.49 -18.37 0.19
C LEU A 420 -15.33 -18.92 1.34
N TRP A 421 -15.40 -20.25 1.50
CA TRP A 421 -16.10 -20.85 2.64
C TRP A 421 -15.43 -20.46 3.97
N ALA A 422 -14.10 -20.60 4.06
CA ALA A 422 -13.35 -20.20 5.26
C ALA A 422 -13.53 -18.71 5.56
N PHE A 423 -13.47 -17.85 4.54
CA PHE A 423 -13.73 -16.42 4.67
C PHE A 423 -15.13 -16.12 5.23
N LYS A 424 -16.18 -16.78 4.71
CA LYS A 424 -17.55 -16.65 5.21
C LYS A 424 -17.68 -17.05 6.68
N VAL A 425 -17.11 -18.20 7.07
CA VAL A 425 -17.17 -18.69 8.45
C VAL A 425 -16.43 -17.76 9.40
N VAL A 426 -15.20 -17.35 9.05
CA VAL A 426 -14.42 -16.42 9.89
C VAL A 426 -15.14 -15.08 10.04
N ALA A 427 -15.69 -14.52 8.95
CA ALA A 427 -16.41 -13.26 9.02
C ALA A 427 -17.70 -13.37 9.85
N TRP A 428 -18.39 -14.51 9.80
CA TRP A 428 -19.56 -14.78 10.65
C TRP A 428 -19.17 -14.82 12.13
N ILE A 429 -18.11 -15.56 12.50
CA ILE A 429 -17.59 -15.63 13.87
C ILE A 429 -17.22 -14.23 14.37
N TYR A 430 -16.50 -13.45 13.57
CA TYR A 430 -16.07 -12.10 13.92
C TYR A 430 -17.26 -11.15 14.08
N SER A 431 -18.27 -11.24 13.20
CA SER A 431 -19.48 -10.42 13.32
C SER A 431 -20.20 -10.66 14.63
N LYS A 432 -20.29 -11.92 15.09
CA LYS A 432 -20.89 -12.29 16.38
C LYS A 432 -20.01 -11.95 17.58
N THR A 433 -18.68 -12.01 17.43
CA THR A 433 -17.75 -11.78 18.55
C THR A 433 -17.55 -10.29 18.85
N PHE A 434 -17.62 -9.46 17.81
CA PHE A 434 -17.33 -8.02 17.87
C PHE A 434 -18.56 -7.13 17.62
N ASP A 435 -19.78 -7.65 17.52
CA ASP A 435 -21.02 -6.87 17.30
C ASP A 435 -20.89 -5.79 16.20
N ILE A 436 -20.24 -6.16 15.09
CA ILE A 436 -20.10 -5.35 13.88
C ILE A 436 -20.70 -6.18 12.73
N PRO A 437 -21.57 -5.60 11.89
CA PRO A 437 -22.25 -6.33 10.84
C PRO A 437 -21.33 -6.58 9.62
N PHE A 438 -20.19 -7.24 9.83
CA PHE A 438 -19.27 -7.56 8.74
C PHE A 438 -19.87 -8.60 7.78
N TYR A 439 -20.68 -9.53 8.28
CA TYR A 439 -21.18 -10.65 7.48
C TYR A 439 -22.18 -10.24 6.39
N SER A 440 -22.97 -9.18 6.54
CA SER A 440 -23.98 -8.83 5.53
C SER A 440 -23.37 -8.44 4.18
N LEU A 441 -22.14 -7.93 4.18
CA LEU A 441 -21.41 -7.55 2.97
C LEU A 441 -20.62 -8.72 2.37
N VAL A 442 -20.31 -9.74 3.16
CA VAL A 442 -19.43 -10.86 2.77
C VAL A 442 -19.97 -11.69 1.61
N PRO A 443 -21.28 -12.07 1.55
CA PRO A 443 -21.82 -12.76 0.39
C PRO A 443 -21.61 -12.00 -0.92
N TYR A 444 -21.88 -10.69 -0.90
CA TYR A 444 -21.74 -9.83 -2.07
C TYR A 444 -20.27 -9.67 -2.49
N VAL A 445 -19.36 -9.48 -1.53
CA VAL A 445 -17.91 -9.45 -1.80
C VAL A 445 -17.42 -10.79 -2.35
N SER A 446 -17.89 -11.91 -1.78
CA SER A 446 -17.51 -13.26 -2.21
C SER A 446 -17.95 -13.54 -3.65
N GLU A 447 -19.15 -13.11 -4.02
CA GLU A 447 -19.67 -13.22 -5.39
C GLU A 447 -18.78 -12.43 -6.37
N ARG A 448 -18.42 -11.20 -6.01
CA ARG A 448 -17.58 -10.34 -6.86
C ARG A 448 -16.15 -10.88 -7.01
N LEU A 449 -15.59 -11.45 -5.95
CA LEU A 449 -14.31 -12.17 -6.00
C LEU A 449 -14.38 -13.41 -6.90
N SER A 450 -15.52 -14.12 -6.89
CA SER A 450 -15.72 -15.26 -7.79
C SER A 450 -15.82 -14.84 -9.25
N LEU A 451 -16.48 -13.71 -9.55
CA LEU A 451 -16.60 -13.19 -10.92
C LEU A 451 -15.26 -12.75 -11.49
N GLU A 452 -14.32 -12.32 -10.64
CA GLU A 452 -12.97 -11.97 -11.06
C GLU A 452 -12.14 -13.19 -11.52
N THR A 453 -12.54 -14.40 -11.11
CA THR A 453 -11.95 -15.64 -11.62
C THR A 453 -12.58 -16.12 -12.92
N ASP A 454 -13.59 -15.43 -13.45
CA ASP A 454 -14.27 -15.76 -14.70
C ASP A 454 -13.88 -14.76 -15.80
N PHE A 455 -12.98 -15.19 -16.69
CA PHE A 455 -12.46 -14.32 -17.74
C PHE A 455 -13.43 -14.08 -18.90
N VAL A 456 -14.52 -14.86 -19.00
CA VAL A 456 -15.60 -14.55 -19.94
C VAL A 456 -16.32 -13.28 -19.48
N ASN A 457 -16.60 -13.19 -18.18
CA ASN A 457 -17.20 -11.99 -17.59
C ASN A 457 -16.27 -10.77 -17.70
N GLU A 458 -14.96 -10.93 -17.53
CA GLU A 458 -13.98 -9.85 -17.77
C GLU A 458 -13.98 -9.39 -19.23
N ALA A 459 -14.05 -10.32 -20.18
CA ALA A 459 -14.16 -10.01 -21.62
C ALA A 459 -15.46 -9.26 -21.94
N ASP A 460 -16.60 -9.70 -21.39
CA ASP A 460 -17.91 -9.04 -21.55
C ASP A 460 -17.85 -7.59 -21.03
N ASN A 461 -17.26 -7.37 -19.85
CA ASN A 461 -17.09 -6.05 -19.26
C ASN A 461 -16.20 -5.14 -20.13
N SER A 462 -15.11 -5.68 -20.67
CA SER A 462 -14.19 -4.96 -21.55
C SER A 462 -14.90 -4.48 -22.82
N GLU A 463 -15.59 -5.39 -23.51
CA GLU A 463 -16.32 -5.05 -24.74
C GLU A 463 -17.47 -4.07 -24.50
N MET A 464 -18.19 -4.21 -23.39
CA MET A 464 -19.24 -3.27 -23.02
C MET A 464 -18.67 -1.88 -22.73
N MET A 465 -17.55 -1.80 -22.00
CA MET A 465 -16.86 -0.53 -21.73
C MET A 465 -16.35 0.12 -23.02
N ALA A 466 -15.81 -0.68 -23.96
CA ALA A 466 -15.39 -0.18 -25.27
C ALA A 466 -16.56 0.48 -26.03
N LYS A 467 -17.75 -0.14 -26.01
CA LYS A 467 -18.98 0.42 -26.61
C LYS A 467 -19.39 1.73 -25.94
N PHE A 468 -19.39 1.80 -24.61
CA PHE A 468 -19.73 3.03 -23.88
C PHE A 468 -18.78 4.18 -24.19
N VAL A 469 -17.48 3.90 -24.19
CA VAL A 469 -16.44 4.90 -24.51
C VAL A 469 -16.59 5.38 -25.95
N ALA A 470 -16.78 4.47 -26.91
CA ALA A 470 -16.96 4.83 -28.32
C ALA A 470 -18.23 5.68 -28.55
N GLY A 471 -19.30 5.40 -27.81
CA GLY A 471 -20.57 6.12 -27.86
C GLY A 471 -20.57 7.50 -27.19
N GLU A 472 -19.54 7.84 -26.41
CA GLU A 472 -19.44 9.10 -25.68
C GLU A 472 -18.42 10.04 -26.33
N PRO A 473 -18.86 11.10 -27.07
CA PRO A 473 -17.98 12.00 -27.80
C PRO A 473 -16.90 12.66 -26.96
N ARG A 474 -17.15 12.87 -25.66
CA ARG A 474 -16.19 13.50 -24.73
C ARG A 474 -15.05 12.56 -24.31
N LEU A 475 -15.19 11.26 -24.56
CA LEU A 475 -14.26 10.21 -24.11
C LEU A 475 -13.69 9.36 -25.26
N ARG A 476 -14.41 9.16 -26.36
CA ARG A 476 -14.03 8.26 -27.46
C ARG A 476 -12.62 8.49 -28.03
N ASP A 477 -12.15 9.73 -28.01
CA ASP A 477 -10.83 10.13 -28.54
C ASP A 477 -9.75 10.28 -27.44
N ARG A 478 -10.08 9.95 -26.19
CA ARG A 478 -9.22 10.12 -25.00
C ARG A 478 -9.00 8.83 -24.24
N VAL A 479 -9.92 7.87 -24.34
CA VAL A 479 -9.89 6.59 -23.63
C VAL A 479 -9.88 5.45 -24.65
N TYR A 480 -9.01 4.47 -24.43
CA TYR A 480 -8.91 3.28 -25.26
C TYR A 480 -9.12 2.02 -24.42
N ILE A 481 -9.91 1.09 -24.94
CA ILE A 481 -10.15 -0.22 -24.33
C ILE A 481 -9.61 -1.29 -25.28
N PRO A 482 -8.66 -2.15 -24.85
CA PRO A 482 -8.05 -3.16 -25.71
C PRO A 482 -9.08 -4.11 -26.31
N LYS A 483 -8.85 -4.51 -27.57
CA LYS A 483 -9.72 -5.51 -28.21
C LYS A 483 -9.53 -6.88 -27.57
N VAL A 484 -10.64 -7.57 -27.28
CA VAL A 484 -10.64 -8.96 -26.82
C VAL A 484 -10.84 -9.90 -28.02
N TYR A 485 -10.11 -11.01 -28.02
CA TYR A 485 -10.21 -12.07 -29.04
C TYR A 485 -10.96 -13.26 -28.43
N ARG A 486 -12.29 -13.26 -28.58
CA ARG A 486 -13.20 -14.26 -28.00
C ARG A 486 -12.90 -15.67 -28.47
N GLU A 487 -12.50 -15.80 -29.74
CA GLU A 487 -12.14 -17.06 -30.37
C GLU A 487 -10.90 -17.71 -29.76
N LEU A 488 -10.07 -16.91 -29.07
CA LEU A 488 -8.87 -17.35 -28.34
C LEU A 488 -9.04 -17.21 -26.83
N SER A 489 -10.28 -17.16 -26.34
CA SER A 489 -10.60 -16.97 -24.92
C SER A 489 -11.54 -18.06 -24.40
N SER A 490 -11.44 -18.34 -23.11
CA SER A 490 -12.20 -19.32 -22.35
C SER A 490 -12.48 -18.78 -20.94
N LYS A 491 -13.03 -19.61 -20.06
CA LYS A 491 -13.28 -19.23 -18.66
C LYS A 491 -11.99 -18.96 -17.87
N ARG A 492 -10.89 -19.66 -18.19
CA ARG A 492 -9.59 -19.55 -17.50
C ARG A 492 -8.48 -18.92 -18.34
N VAL A 493 -8.73 -18.60 -19.61
CA VAL A 493 -7.76 -17.95 -20.51
C VAL A 493 -8.42 -16.76 -21.21
N MET A 494 -7.83 -15.58 -21.12
CA MET A 494 -8.28 -14.39 -21.84
C MET A 494 -7.20 -13.92 -22.79
N THR A 495 -7.53 -13.78 -24.06
CA THR A 495 -6.60 -13.24 -25.07
C THR A 495 -7.09 -11.86 -25.51
N ALA A 496 -6.27 -10.85 -25.29
CA ALA A 496 -6.58 -9.46 -25.64
C ALA A 496 -5.41 -8.83 -26.42
N GLU A 497 -5.66 -7.69 -27.05
CA GLU A 497 -4.65 -6.89 -27.72
C GLU A 497 -3.50 -6.53 -26.77
N TRP A 498 -2.27 -6.64 -27.25
CA TRP A 498 -1.11 -6.21 -26.49
C TRP A 498 -0.98 -4.69 -26.47
N ILE A 499 -0.83 -4.11 -25.27
CA ILE A 499 -0.72 -2.67 -25.07
C ILE A 499 0.71 -2.25 -24.73
N GLU A 500 1.35 -1.52 -25.64
CA GLU A 500 2.54 -0.70 -25.34
C GLU A 500 2.15 0.64 -24.70
N GLY A 501 2.75 1.01 -23.57
CA GLY A 501 2.47 2.30 -22.93
C GLY A 501 3.23 2.52 -21.63
N VAL A 502 3.10 3.72 -21.06
CA VAL A 502 3.67 4.06 -19.75
C VAL A 502 2.62 3.86 -18.67
N ARG A 503 2.95 3.16 -17.59
CA ARG A 503 1.99 2.91 -16.51
C ARG A 503 1.71 4.20 -15.72
N LEU A 504 0.49 4.37 -15.20
CA LEU A 504 0.05 5.62 -14.54
C LEU A 504 0.95 6.09 -13.39
N TRP A 505 1.59 5.16 -12.67
CA TRP A 505 2.47 5.50 -11.54
C TRP A 505 3.85 6.00 -11.96
N ASP A 506 4.27 5.80 -13.21
CA ASP A 506 5.55 6.31 -13.72
C ASP A 506 5.40 7.77 -14.18
N LYS A 507 5.24 8.66 -13.20
CA LYS A 507 5.10 10.11 -13.39
C LYS A 507 6.24 10.71 -14.24
N ASP A 508 7.44 10.19 -14.05
CA ASP A 508 8.64 10.64 -14.76
C ASP A 508 8.54 10.33 -16.26
N SER A 509 8.22 9.08 -16.62
CA SER A 509 8.05 8.73 -18.04
C SER A 509 6.86 9.44 -18.69
N ILE A 510 5.81 9.80 -17.94
CA ILE A 510 4.68 10.58 -18.49
C ILE A 510 5.10 12.02 -18.82
N THR A 511 5.84 12.67 -17.91
CA THR A 511 6.11 14.12 -17.98
C THR A 511 7.39 14.49 -18.73
N ARG A 512 8.40 13.61 -18.75
CA ARG A 512 9.67 13.90 -19.44
C ARG A 512 9.44 14.20 -20.92
N PRO A 513 10.27 15.06 -21.54
CA PRO A 513 10.05 15.52 -22.91
C PRO A 513 9.94 14.35 -23.91
N TRP A 514 9.01 14.49 -24.85
CA TRP A 514 8.93 13.60 -26.01
C TRP A 514 10.20 13.69 -26.84
N ARG A 515 10.79 12.53 -27.15
CA ARG A 515 11.99 12.41 -27.98
C ARG A 515 11.75 11.52 -29.21
N GLY A 516 10.51 11.13 -29.48
CA GLY A 516 10.11 10.48 -30.73
C GLY A 516 10.00 11.48 -31.89
N GLY A 517 9.60 11.01 -33.06
CA GLY A 517 9.45 11.85 -34.24
C GLY A 517 8.35 12.91 -34.07
N TRP A 518 8.41 13.92 -34.94
CA TRP A 518 7.43 15.00 -34.95
C TRP A 518 6.09 14.51 -35.51
N ARG A 519 4.98 14.82 -34.82
CA ARG A 519 3.63 14.30 -35.11
C ARG A 519 3.50 12.77 -35.09
N GLU A 520 4.42 12.09 -34.43
CA GLU A 520 4.30 10.66 -34.15
C GLU A 520 3.67 10.44 -32.77
N GLY A 521 2.84 9.41 -32.66
CA GLY A 521 2.31 8.92 -31.39
C GLY A 521 3.24 7.86 -30.79
N SER A 522 2.97 7.48 -29.54
CA SER A 522 3.57 6.26 -28.98
C SER A 522 3.05 5.01 -29.70
N PRO A 523 3.84 3.92 -29.77
CA PRO A 523 3.43 2.69 -30.45
C PRO A 523 2.06 2.18 -29.99
N GLY A 524 1.20 1.79 -30.94
CA GLY A 524 -0.12 1.22 -30.66
C GLY A 524 -1.23 2.23 -30.37
N CYS A 525 -0.94 3.54 -30.36
CA CYS A 525 -1.92 4.57 -30.04
C CYS A 525 -3.14 4.54 -30.98
N HIS A 526 -4.35 4.73 -30.43
CA HIS A 526 -5.60 4.59 -31.18
C HIS A 526 -5.80 3.23 -31.88
N GLY A 527 -5.18 2.17 -31.37
CA GLY A 527 -5.26 0.83 -31.99
C GLY A 527 -4.50 0.74 -33.32
N THR A 528 -3.53 1.62 -33.56
CA THR A 528 -2.62 1.44 -34.69
C THR A 528 -1.85 0.12 -34.53
N PRO A 529 -1.74 -0.71 -35.59
CA PRO A 529 -0.94 -1.92 -35.53
C PRO A 529 0.50 -1.62 -35.09
N LEU A 530 1.06 -2.48 -34.24
CA LEU A 530 2.45 -2.35 -33.82
C LEU A 530 3.39 -2.69 -34.98
N ASP A 531 4.51 -1.97 -35.07
CA ASP A 531 5.50 -2.20 -36.12
C ASP A 531 5.99 -3.67 -36.10
N PRO A 532 6.17 -4.31 -37.27
CA PRO A 532 6.75 -5.64 -37.32
C PRO A 532 8.16 -5.63 -36.72
N PRO A 533 8.61 -6.71 -36.04
CA PRO A 533 9.97 -6.77 -35.52
C PRO A 533 10.97 -6.55 -36.66
N GLN A 534 11.96 -5.69 -36.44
CA GLN A 534 13.04 -5.51 -37.41
C GLN A 534 13.67 -6.87 -37.74
N ALA A 535 13.81 -7.16 -39.03
CA ALA A 535 14.19 -8.48 -39.56
C ALA A 535 15.59 -8.99 -39.16
N LYS A 536 16.32 -8.31 -38.28
CA LYS A 536 17.61 -8.76 -37.73
C LYS A 536 17.83 -8.20 -36.32
N PRO A 537 17.58 -8.94 -35.23
CA PRO A 537 18.34 -8.68 -34.02
C PRO A 537 19.80 -8.99 -34.36
N LYS A 538 20.72 -8.02 -34.25
CA LYS A 538 22.15 -8.37 -34.24
C LYS A 538 22.33 -9.37 -33.10
N PRO A 539 22.74 -10.63 -33.35
CA PRO A 539 22.86 -11.62 -32.29
C PRO A 539 24.02 -11.17 -31.40
N LYS A 540 23.71 -10.66 -30.20
CA LYS A 540 24.68 -10.71 -29.11
C LYS A 540 24.63 -12.14 -28.58
N PRO A 541 25.76 -12.88 -28.59
CA PRO A 541 25.78 -14.22 -28.02
C PRO A 541 25.53 -14.08 -26.52
N ALA A 542 24.34 -14.49 -26.09
CA ALA A 542 24.04 -14.56 -24.67
C ALA A 542 24.58 -15.89 -24.11
N PRO A 543 25.10 -15.91 -22.87
CA PRO A 543 25.53 -17.15 -22.21
C PRO A 543 24.36 -18.14 -22.13
N ARG A 544 24.66 -19.45 -22.14
CA ARG A 544 23.72 -20.61 -22.23
C ARG A 544 22.64 -20.72 -21.12
N THR A 545 22.36 -19.65 -20.39
CA THR A 545 21.37 -19.58 -19.31
C THR A 545 20.40 -18.40 -19.42
N SER A 546 20.47 -17.54 -20.45
CA SER A 546 19.52 -16.43 -20.58
C SER A 546 18.24 -16.84 -21.32
N THR A 547 17.10 -16.73 -20.66
CA THR A 547 15.77 -16.68 -21.25
C THR A 547 15.74 -15.65 -22.39
N TYR A 548 15.63 -16.11 -23.64
CA TYR A 548 15.51 -15.23 -24.81
C TYR A 548 14.23 -14.41 -24.69
N LYS A 549 14.36 -13.09 -24.54
CA LYS A 549 13.23 -12.14 -24.67
C LYS A 549 12.94 -12.00 -26.17
N ILE A 550 11.82 -12.55 -26.62
CA ILE A 550 11.40 -12.60 -28.03
C ILE A 550 10.61 -11.33 -28.40
N LYS A 551 9.88 -10.76 -27.44
CA LYS A 551 9.13 -9.51 -27.61
C LYS A 551 10.07 -8.36 -28.05
N PRO A 552 9.74 -7.63 -29.13
CA PRO A 552 10.48 -6.44 -29.54
C PRO A 552 10.45 -5.34 -28.47
N GLU A 553 11.58 -4.66 -28.29
CA GLU A 553 11.66 -3.42 -27.51
C GLU A 553 11.24 -2.25 -28.40
N ARG A 554 10.28 -1.44 -27.93
CA ARG A 554 9.71 -0.31 -28.68
C ARG A 554 9.88 1.01 -27.93
N ASP A 555 11.10 1.24 -27.46
CA ASP A 555 11.49 2.41 -26.67
C ASP A 555 12.17 3.51 -27.50
N HIS A 556 12.11 3.43 -28.85
CA HIS A 556 12.77 4.38 -29.75
C HIS A 556 12.34 5.84 -29.49
N TRP A 557 11.08 6.06 -29.10
CA TRP A 557 10.52 7.37 -28.76
C TRP A 557 11.10 7.98 -27.47
N ARG A 558 11.85 7.20 -26.68
CA ARG A 558 12.63 7.71 -25.54
C ARG A 558 13.93 8.38 -25.97
N GLY A 559 14.27 8.35 -27.26
CA GLY A 559 15.50 8.94 -27.81
C GLY A 559 16.76 8.12 -27.51
N TRP A 560 17.89 8.57 -28.05
CA TRP A 560 19.17 7.84 -28.03
C TRP A 560 19.72 7.52 -26.64
N ASN A 561 19.37 8.31 -25.62
CA ASN A 561 19.81 8.12 -24.25
C ASN A 561 18.79 7.32 -23.39
N GLY A 562 17.64 6.94 -23.96
CA GLY A 562 16.56 6.22 -23.26
C GLY A 562 15.87 7.04 -22.14
N ARG A 563 16.11 8.36 -22.06
CA ARG A 563 15.60 9.21 -20.98
C ARG A 563 14.37 10.03 -21.37
N GLY A 564 13.92 9.98 -22.61
CA GLY A 564 12.69 10.62 -23.06
C GLY A 564 11.44 10.04 -22.38
N GLY A 565 10.39 10.85 -22.37
CA GLY A 565 9.07 10.51 -21.87
C GLY A 565 7.97 10.83 -22.88
N LEU A 566 6.72 10.83 -22.44
CA LEU A 566 5.57 11.12 -23.29
C LEU A 566 5.33 12.63 -23.47
N GLY A 567 5.97 13.49 -22.67
CA GLY A 567 5.78 14.94 -22.71
C GLY A 567 4.33 15.37 -22.50
N LEU A 568 3.62 14.69 -21.60
CA LEU A 568 2.19 14.89 -21.35
C LEU A 568 1.95 15.65 -20.05
N SER A 569 0.86 16.42 -20.02
CA SER A 569 0.35 17.09 -18.84
C SER A 569 -0.34 16.09 -17.90
N LEU A 570 0.08 16.05 -16.63
CA LEU A 570 -0.59 15.25 -15.60
C LEU A 570 -2.02 15.70 -15.35
N LYS A 571 -2.31 16.99 -15.59
CA LYS A 571 -3.66 17.55 -15.53
C LYS A 571 -4.57 16.88 -16.57
N ASP A 572 -4.11 16.74 -17.82
CA ASP A 572 -4.92 16.16 -18.90
C ASP A 572 -5.17 14.67 -18.68
N VAL A 573 -4.14 13.95 -18.19
CA VAL A 573 -4.23 12.54 -17.82
C VAL A 573 -5.26 12.36 -16.69
N MET A 574 -5.14 13.10 -15.58
CA MET A 574 -6.10 12.96 -14.49
C MET A 574 -7.49 13.47 -14.83
N SER A 575 -7.63 14.55 -15.62
CA SER A 575 -8.93 15.00 -16.11
C SER A 575 -9.62 13.89 -16.89
N THR A 576 -8.90 13.19 -17.78
CA THR A 576 -9.44 12.04 -18.52
C THR A 576 -9.85 10.89 -17.62
N MET A 577 -9.04 10.59 -16.61
CA MET A 577 -9.37 9.57 -15.63
C MET A 577 -10.65 9.91 -14.84
N VAL A 578 -10.75 11.12 -14.29
CA VAL A 578 -11.93 11.54 -13.51
C VAL A 578 -13.17 11.63 -14.40
N ASP A 579 -13.04 12.11 -15.64
CA ASP A 579 -14.13 12.13 -16.62
C ASP A 579 -14.66 10.73 -16.90
N LEU A 580 -13.77 9.76 -17.17
CA LEU A 580 -14.14 8.38 -17.46
C LEU A 580 -14.92 7.75 -16.30
N PHE A 581 -14.40 7.80 -15.07
CA PHE A 581 -15.08 7.19 -13.92
C PHE A 581 -16.35 7.94 -13.51
N SER A 582 -16.43 9.25 -13.76
CA SER A 582 -17.66 10.01 -13.53
C SER A 582 -18.75 9.65 -14.54
N ALA A 583 -18.40 9.47 -15.83
CA ALA A 583 -19.33 8.97 -16.85
C ALA A 583 -19.85 7.57 -16.50
N GLN A 584 -18.97 6.67 -16.04
CA GLN A 584 -19.37 5.34 -15.55
C GLN A 584 -20.42 5.42 -14.44
N MET A 585 -20.20 6.28 -13.43
CA MET A 585 -21.08 6.41 -12.27
C MET A 585 -22.42 7.06 -12.59
N PHE A 586 -22.44 8.13 -13.39
CA PHE A 586 -23.64 8.96 -13.54
C PHE A 586 -24.36 8.77 -14.87
N LEU A 587 -23.65 8.45 -15.97
CA LEU A 587 -24.27 8.23 -17.27
C LEU A 587 -24.57 6.78 -17.55
N TRP A 588 -23.63 5.87 -17.33
CA TRP A 588 -23.81 4.49 -17.78
C TRP A 588 -24.38 3.58 -16.71
N GLY A 589 -24.10 3.86 -15.43
CA GLY A 589 -24.42 2.93 -14.35
C GLY A 589 -23.59 1.64 -14.40
N TRP A 590 -22.53 1.61 -15.23
CA TRP A 590 -21.60 0.49 -15.38
C TRP A 590 -20.25 0.91 -14.83
N VAL A 591 -19.99 0.58 -13.56
CA VAL A 591 -18.89 1.18 -12.79
C VAL A 591 -17.77 0.18 -12.57
N HIS A 592 -16.58 0.53 -13.06
CA HIS A 592 -15.34 -0.17 -12.73
C HIS A 592 -14.95 0.13 -11.29
N CYS A 593 -14.65 -0.88 -10.49
CA CYS A 593 -14.47 -0.71 -9.05
C CYS A 593 -13.01 -0.81 -8.58
N ASP A 594 -12.07 -0.98 -9.50
CA ASP A 594 -10.65 -1.17 -9.20
C ASP A 594 -9.71 -0.35 -10.14
N PRO A 595 -9.82 0.99 -10.20
CA PRO A 595 -8.99 1.83 -11.07
C PRO A 595 -7.54 1.98 -10.57
N HIS A 596 -6.92 0.85 -10.22
CA HIS A 596 -5.56 0.76 -9.73
C HIS A 596 -4.59 1.29 -10.80
N PRO A 597 -3.59 2.10 -10.44
CA PRO A 597 -2.63 2.64 -11.41
C PRO A 597 -1.91 1.52 -12.18
N GLY A 598 -1.79 0.33 -11.54
CA GLY A 598 -1.45 -1.00 -12.08
C GLY A 598 -1.95 -1.27 -13.50
N ASN A 599 -3.21 -0.96 -13.71
CA ASN A 599 -4.03 -1.41 -14.83
C ASN A 599 -4.34 -0.27 -15.81
N ILE A 600 -3.66 0.86 -15.66
CA ILE A 600 -3.87 2.05 -16.46
C ILE A 600 -2.56 2.40 -17.15
N PHE A 601 -2.61 2.39 -18.48
CA PHE A 601 -1.50 2.82 -19.33
C PHE A 601 -1.81 4.17 -19.96
N ILE A 602 -0.77 4.97 -20.14
CA ILE A 602 -0.82 6.28 -20.78
C ILE A 602 -0.02 6.18 -22.07
N ARG A 603 -0.63 6.65 -23.14
CA ARG A 603 -0.05 6.78 -24.48
C ARG A 603 -0.05 8.24 -24.91
N ARG A 604 0.84 8.56 -25.84
CA ARG A 604 0.88 9.86 -26.53
C ARG A 604 0.25 9.72 -27.91
N LYS A 605 -0.73 10.56 -28.21
CA LYS A 605 -1.30 10.67 -29.56
C LYS A 605 -0.38 11.44 -30.50
N PRO A 606 -0.48 11.25 -31.84
CA PRO A 606 0.18 12.11 -32.84
C PRO A 606 -0.07 13.62 -32.63
N SER A 607 -1.26 13.98 -32.13
CA SER A 607 -1.63 15.36 -31.77
C SER A 607 -0.90 15.91 -30.54
N GLY A 608 -0.18 15.07 -29.81
CA GLY A 608 0.53 15.39 -28.58
C GLY A 608 -0.33 15.37 -27.32
N GLN A 609 -1.61 15.00 -27.44
CA GLN A 609 -2.51 14.79 -26.30
C GLN A 609 -2.34 13.38 -25.72
N SER A 610 -2.81 13.19 -24.48
CA SER A 610 -2.81 11.89 -23.80
C SER A 610 -3.93 10.99 -24.30
N GLU A 611 -3.67 9.69 -24.32
CA GLU A 611 -4.66 8.61 -24.41
C GLU A 611 -4.54 7.73 -23.17
N LEU A 612 -5.65 7.50 -22.47
CA LEU A 612 -5.72 6.63 -21.29
C LEU A 612 -6.23 5.26 -21.72
N VAL A 613 -5.44 4.21 -21.45
CA VAL A 613 -5.79 2.82 -21.76
C VAL A 613 -6.13 2.08 -20.46
N LEU A 614 -7.31 1.45 -20.42
CA LEU A 614 -7.75 0.63 -19.30
C LEU A 614 -7.67 -0.84 -19.70
N ILE A 615 -6.91 -1.66 -18.97
CA ILE A 615 -6.62 -3.05 -19.37
C ILE A 615 -7.24 -4.13 -18.47
N ASP A 616 -7.71 -3.78 -17.27
CA ASP A 616 -8.33 -4.72 -16.34
C ASP A 616 -9.82 -4.44 -16.28
N HIS A 617 -10.63 -5.47 -16.51
CA HIS A 617 -12.08 -5.39 -16.46
C HIS A 617 -12.73 -6.42 -15.53
N GLY A 618 -11.96 -6.96 -14.58
CA GLY A 618 -12.39 -8.07 -13.72
C GLY A 618 -13.44 -7.70 -12.67
N LEU A 619 -13.55 -6.42 -12.29
CA LEU A 619 -14.45 -5.98 -11.21
C LEU A 619 -15.34 -4.80 -11.62
N TYR A 620 -16.58 -5.13 -11.96
CA TYR A 620 -17.64 -4.18 -12.30
C TYR A 620 -18.88 -4.35 -11.41
N ILE A 621 -19.61 -3.25 -11.23
CA ILE A 621 -20.97 -3.24 -10.70
C ILE A 621 -21.92 -2.55 -11.67
N HIS A 622 -23.19 -2.95 -11.59
CA HIS A 622 -24.30 -2.29 -12.25
C HIS A 622 -25.11 -1.47 -11.23
N MET A 623 -25.47 -0.25 -11.60
CA MET A 623 -26.35 0.64 -10.86
C MET A 623 -27.68 0.74 -11.61
N GLU A 624 -28.76 0.31 -10.95
CA GLU A 624 -30.11 0.54 -11.47
C GLU A 624 -30.37 2.04 -11.70
N PRO A 625 -31.17 2.41 -12.73
CA PRO A 625 -31.41 3.81 -13.08
C PRO A 625 -31.86 4.67 -11.88
N ASP A 626 -32.75 4.15 -11.04
CA ASP A 626 -33.24 4.85 -9.85
C ASP A 626 -32.12 5.19 -8.87
N PHE A 627 -31.30 4.19 -8.52
CA PHE A 627 -30.17 4.39 -7.62
C PHE A 627 -29.13 5.33 -8.24
N ARG A 628 -28.83 5.19 -9.54
CA ARG A 628 -27.94 6.07 -10.29
C ARG A 628 -28.40 7.53 -10.25
N HIS A 629 -29.69 7.78 -10.44
CA HIS A 629 -30.26 9.13 -10.36
C HIS A 629 -30.26 9.68 -8.94
N GLN A 630 -30.60 8.87 -7.94
CA GLN A 630 -30.47 9.27 -6.53
C GLN A 630 -29.03 9.63 -6.20
N TYR A 631 -28.05 8.85 -6.66
CA TYR A 631 -26.63 9.13 -6.44
C TYR A 631 -26.17 10.41 -7.14
N ALA A 632 -26.65 10.68 -8.36
CA ALA A 632 -26.38 11.93 -9.06
C ALA A 632 -27.00 13.15 -8.34
N ARG A 633 -28.23 13.01 -7.83
CA ARG A 633 -28.90 14.06 -7.02
C ARG A 633 -28.15 14.30 -5.72
N PHE A 634 -27.70 13.25 -5.04
CA PHE A 634 -26.89 13.33 -3.84
C PHE A 634 -25.58 14.08 -4.10
N TRP A 635 -24.83 13.74 -5.15
CA TRP A 635 -23.60 14.44 -5.53
C TRP A 635 -23.82 15.91 -5.87
N LYS A 636 -24.93 16.23 -6.56
CA LYS A 636 -25.31 17.61 -6.81
C LYS A 636 -25.61 18.35 -5.50
N ALA A 637 -26.39 17.74 -4.62
CA ALA A 637 -26.76 18.31 -3.33
C ALA A 637 -25.54 18.55 -2.43
N LEU A 638 -24.53 17.67 -2.44
CA LEU A 638 -23.26 17.86 -1.74
C LEU A 638 -22.51 19.13 -2.18
N LEU A 639 -22.66 19.55 -3.43
CA LEU A 639 -21.96 20.72 -3.99
C LEU A 639 -22.75 22.01 -3.86
N THR A 640 -24.07 21.90 -3.73
CA THR A 640 -24.97 23.03 -3.45
C THR A 640 -25.34 23.13 -1.97
N PHE A 641 -24.73 22.31 -1.10
CA PHE A 641 -25.04 22.21 0.33
C PHE A 641 -26.53 22.05 0.65
N ASP A 642 -27.25 21.33 -0.20
CA ASP A 642 -28.68 21.06 -0.01
C ASP A 642 -28.84 19.93 1.02
N ASN A 643 -28.74 20.31 2.30
CA ASN A 643 -28.75 19.40 3.44
C ASN A 643 -30.06 18.63 3.55
N GLN A 644 -31.18 19.22 3.11
CA GLN A 644 -32.47 18.57 3.10
C GLN A 644 -32.48 17.41 2.10
N THR A 645 -32.09 17.68 0.85
CA THR A 645 -31.97 16.63 -0.17
C THR A 645 -30.96 15.56 0.22
N ILE A 646 -29.83 15.93 0.82
CA ILE A 646 -28.84 14.97 1.34
C ILE A 646 -29.49 14.06 2.39
N SER A 647 -30.12 14.64 3.41
CA SER A 647 -30.81 13.91 4.48
C SER A 647 -31.84 12.94 3.90
N ASP A 648 -32.68 13.40 2.98
CA ASP A 648 -33.78 12.61 2.44
C ASP A 648 -33.27 11.42 1.65
N ILE A 649 -32.23 11.60 0.82
CA ILE A 649 -31.64 10.52 0.03
C ILE A 649 -30.91 9.51 0.93
N VAL A 650 -30.06 9.95 1.85
CA VAL A 650 -29.27 8.99 2.63
C VAL A 650 -30.14 8.22 3.64
N LYS A 651 -31.23 8.82 4.13
CA LYS A 651 -32.24 8.11 4.93
C LYS A 651 -32.91 6.98 4.16
N THR A 652 -33.21 7.16 2.87
CA THR A 652 -33.75 6.05 2.04
C THR A 652 -32.73 4.94 1.85
N TRP A 653 -31.44 5.25 1.91
CA TRP A 653 -30.34 4.26 1.92
C TRP A 653 -30.08 3.63 3.30
N GLY A 654 -30.88 3.94 4.32
CA GLY A 654 -30.71 3.39 5.67
C GLY A 654 -29.60 4.04 6.50
N VAL A 655 -29.09 5.20 6.07
CA VAL A 655 -28.09 5.97 6.81
C VAL A 655 -28.76 6.80 7.90
N THR A 656 -28.28 6.68 9.14
CA THR A 656 -28.84 7.42 10.30
C THR A 656 -28.26 8.83 10.40
N ASN A 657 -27.00 9.03 10.02
CA ASN A 657 -26.29 10.30 10.11
C ASN A 657 -25.83 10.80 8.72
N PRO A 658 -26.57 11.75 8.10
CA PRO A 658 -26.23 12.29 6.79
C PRO A 658 -24.87 12.99 6.71
N ASP A 659 -24.48 13.73 7.75
CA ASP A 659 -23.25 14.54 7.76
C ASP A 659 -22.00 13.64 7.77
N ILE A 660 -22.06 12.53 8.51
CA ILE A 660 -20.98 11.52 8.51
C ILE A 660 -20.84 10.89 7.13
N PHE A 661 -21.97 10.54 6.49
CA PHE A 661 -21.95 9.91 5.18
C PHE A 661 -21.47 10.88 4.07
N ALA A 662 -21.89 12.14 4.14
CA ALA A 662 -21.40 13.22 3.27
C ALA A 662 -19.88 13.43 3.46
N SER A 663 -19.42 13.44 4.71
CA SER A 663 -17.99 13.56 5.04
C SER A 663 -17.18 12.39 4.49
N ALA A 664 -17.70 11.17 4.63
CA ALA A 664 -17.07 9.96 4.11
C ALA A 664 -17.01 9.94 2.57
N THR A 665 -18.06 10.42 1.89
CA THR A 665 -18.11 10.51 0.42
C THR A 665 -17.11 11.53 -0.12
N LEU A 666 -17.06 12.72 0.47
CA LEU A 666 -16.12 13.77 0.06
C LEU A 666 -14.69 13.47 0.52
N MET A 667 -14.54 12.63 1.54
CA MET A 667 -13.30 12.35 2.27
C MET A 667 -12.66 13.59 2.87
N ARG A 668 -13.51 14.44 3.42
CA ARG A 668 -13.20 15.63 4.20
C ARG A 668 -14.39 15.94 5.11
N PRO A 669 -14.20 16.67 6.20
CA PRO A 669 -15.32 17.09 7.04
C PRO A 669 -16.38 17.82 6.20
N TYR A 670 -17.59 17.28 6.17
CA TYR A 670 -18.74 17.96 5.60
C TYR A 670 -19.19 19.03 6.60
N ARG A 671 -19.28 20.27 6.13
CA ARG A 671 -19.65 21.44 6.94
C ARG A 671 -21.09 21.92 6.68
N GLY A 672 -21.84 21.23 5.83
CA GLY A 672 -23.28 21.44 5.72
C GLY A 672 -24.01 20.67 6.83
N GLY A 673 -25.17 21.16 7.25
CA GLY A 673 -26.02 20.51 8.26
C GLY A 673 -25.89 21.13 9.65
N ASN A 674 -26.06 20.32 10.69
CA ASN A 674 -26.08 20.77 12.09
C ASN A 674 -24.68 20.84 12.72
N LEU A 675 -23.61 20.67 11.92
CA LEU A 675 -22.20 20.70 12.35
C LEU A 675 -21.84 19.68 13.44
N SER A 676 -22.71 18.70 13.71
CA SER A 676 -22.56 17.72 14.80
C SER A 676 -21.27 16.91 14.67
N THR A 677 -20.87 16.58 13.44
CA THR A 677 -19.64 15.82 13.16
C THR A 677 -18.39 16.63 13.51
N GLN A 678 -18.37 17.93 13.19
CA GLN A 678 -17.26 18.82 13.51
C GLN A 678 -17.15 19.05 15.01
N GLN A 679 -18.27 19.37 15.67
CA GLN A 679 -18.33 19.59 17.12
C GLN A 679 -17.87 18.34 17.91
N HIS A 680 -18.23 17.14 17.44
CA HIS A 680 -17.76 15.89 18.03
C HIS A 680 -16.24 15.70 17.88
N LEU A 681 -15.67 16.02 16.70
CA LEU A 681 -14.23 15.92 16.45
C LEU A 681 -13.42 16.95 17.25
N GLU A 682 -13.94 18.17 17.41
CA GLU A 682 -13.32 19.22 18.21
C GLU A 682 -13.32 18.89 19.71
N GLY A 683 -14.36 18.22 20.21
CA GLY A 683 -14.44 17.75 21.61
C GLY A 683 -13.38 16.70 21.98
N LEU A 684 -12.93 15.88 21.04
CA LEU A 684 -11.89 14.85 21.23
C LEU A 684 -10.47 15.43 21.39
N SER A 685 -10.29 16.73 21.16
CA SER A 685 -9.01 17.45 21.24
C SER A 685 -8.43 17.54 22.66
N LYS A 686 -9.26 17.34 23.70
CA LYS A 686 -8.91 17.62 25.11
C LYS A 686 -8.47 16.41 25.96
N SER A 687 -8.48 15.17 25.44
CA SER A 687 -8.10 13.97 26.21
C SER A 687 -6.63 13.54 26.03
N GLU A 688 -6.10 12.79 27.02
CA GLU A 688 -4.76 12.16 26.98
C GLU A 688 -4.58 11.28 25.73
N ARG A 689 -3.35 11.16 25.20
CA ARG A 689 -3.08 10.53 23.89
C ARG A 689 -3.65 9.11 23.75
N ALA A 690 -3.53 8.26 24.78
CA ALA A 690 -4.04 6.89 24.76
C ALA A 690 -5.57 6.84 24.82
N GLN A 691 -6.18 7.65 25.69
CA GLN A 691 -7.62 7.80 25.82
C GLN A 691 -8.25 8.31 24.51
N ARG A 692 -7.62 9.30 23.87
CA ARG A 692 -8.02 9.85 22.57
C ARG A 692 -8.04 8.82 21.46
N HIS A 693 -7.02 7.97 21.36
CA HIS A 693 -6.99 6.91 20.35
C HIS A 693 -8.11 5.89 20.54
N TYR A 694 -8.40 5.51 21.79
CA TYR A 694 -9.51 4.63 22.12
C TYR A 694 -10.88 5.28 21.82
N GLU A 695 -11.07 6.54 22.22
CA GLU A 695 -12.29 7.32 21.98
C GLU A 695 -12.54 7.52 20.48
N MET A 696 -11.52 7.85 19.68
CA MET A 696 -11.64 7.96 18.23
C MET A 696 -12.04 6.63 17.58
N GLN A 697 -11.53 5.50 18.06
CA GLN A 697 -11.89 4.18 17.53
C GLN A 697 -13.31 3.76 17.92
N GLN A 698 -13.73 4.07 19.14
CA GLN A 698 -15.12 3.92 19.59
C GLN A 698 -16.05 4.76 18.72
N ALA A 699 -15.70 6.02 18.48
CA ALA A 699 -16.45 6.93 17.61
C ALA A 699 -16.50 6.41 16.17
N ALA A 700 -15.40 5.91 15.61
CA ALA A 700 -15.38 5.31 14.28
C ALA A 700 -16.29 4.06 14.18
N ARG A 701 -16.27 3.19 15.20
CA ARG A 701 -17.15 2.02 15.26
C ARG A 701 -18.63 2.42 15.36
N LYS A 702 -18.93 3.46 16.14
CA LYS A 702 -20.27 4.04 16.24
C LYS A 702 -20.71 4.64 14.90
N ALA A 703 -19.85 5.40 14.25
CA ALA A 703 -20.10 5.99 12.94
C ALA A 703 -20.39 4.92 11.87
N ILE A 704 -19.62 3.82 11.84
CA ILE A 704 -19.88 2.70 10.93
C ILE A 704 -21.27 2.10 11.18
N ARG A 705 -21.68 1.95 12.45
CA ARG A 705 -23.02 1.46 12.80
C ARG A 705 -24.12 2.45 12.40
N GLU A 706 -23.89 3.75 12.60
CA GLU A 706 -24.83 4.80 12.20
C GLU A 706 -24.97 4.91 10.66
N VAL A 707 -23.88 4.65 9.92
CA VAL A 707 -23.88 4.58 8.45
C VAL A 707 -24.55 3.30 7.94
N LEU A 708 -24.29 2.15 8.57
CA LEU A 708 -24.91 0.85 8.24
C LEU A 708 -26.24 0.63 8.97
N GLY A 709 -26.96 1.71 9.32
CA GLY A 709 -28.08 1.69 10.27
C GLY A 709 -29.16 0.66 9.93
N ASP A 710 -29.70 0.71 8.70
CA ASP A 710 -30.61 -0.30 8.18
C ASP A 710 -29.98 -1.06 7.01
N GLU A 711 -29.41 -2.23 7.33
CA GLU A 711 -28.75 -3.11 6.36
C GLU A 711 -29.66 -3.58 5.22
N THR A 712 -30.98 -3.56 5.41
CA THR A 712 -31.94 -3.97 4.37
C THR A 712 -32.09 -2.91 3.28
N LYS A 713 -31.90 -1.63 3.63
CA LYS A 713 -32.01 -0.49 2.72
C LYS A 713 -30.68 -0.08 2.09
N TRP A 714 -29.56 -0.52 2.68
CA TRP A 714 -28.22 -0.13 2.23
C TRP A 714 -27.92 -0.59 0.79
N PRO A 715 -27.70 0.33 -0.15
CA PRO A 715 -27.30 -0.02 -1.51
C PRO A 715 -25.89 -0.62 -1.50
N ARG A 716 -25.79 -1.93 -1.78
CA ARG A 716 -24.53 -2.68 -1.76
C ARG A 716 -23.48 -2.11 -2.72
N GLN A 717 -23.93 -1.48 -3.80
CA GLN A 717 -23.10 -0.79 -4.79
C GLN A 717 -22.20 0.29 -4.17
N LEU A 718 -22.66 0.98 -3.11
CA LEU A 718 -21.90 2.07 -2.46
C LEU A 718 -20.53 1.63 -1.95
N ILE A 719 -20.37 0.36 -1.58
CA ILE A 719 -19.08 -0.20 -1.10
C ILE A 719 -18.04 -0.10 -2.21
N PHE A 720 -18.42 -0.49 -3.42
CA PHE A 720 -17.54 -0.52 -4.57
C PHE A 720 -17.38 0.87 -5.21
N ILE A 721 -18.42 1.71 -5.17
CA ILE A 721 -18.31 3.12 -5.60
C ILE A 721 -17.34 3.87 -4.68
N GLY A 722 -17.45 3.69 -3.37
CA GLY A 722 -16.52 4.28 -2.39
C GLY A 722 -15.08 3.85 -2.65
N ARG A 723 -14.86 2.56 -2.96
CA ARG A 723 -13.55 2.04 -3.38
C ARG A 723 -13.03 2.75 -4.63
N ASN A 724 -13.84 2.87 -5.70
CA ASN A 724 -13.44 3.59 -6.91
C ASN A 724 -13.01 5.03 -6.60
N LEU A 725 -13.86 5.80 -5.90
CA LEU A 725 -13.60 7.19 -5.55
C LEU A 725 -12.32 7.34 -4.71
N ARG A 726 -12.05 6.38 -3.81
CA ARG A 726 -10.83 6.37 -2.99
C ARG A 726 -9.58 6.19 -3.81
N ILE A 727 -9.58 5.27 -4.76
CA ILE A 727 -8.42 4.98 -5.61
C ILE A 727 -8.18 6.12 -6.58
N VAL A 728 -9.24 6.67 -7.19
CA VAL A 728 -9.14 7.85 -8.06
C VAL A 728 -8.59 9.05 -7.27
N GLN A 729 -9.03 9.26 -6.02
CA GLN A 729 -8.41 10.27 -5.14
C GLN A 729 -6.93 9.97 -4.90
N GLY A 730 -6.58 8.72 -4.56
CA GLY A 730 -5.20 8.31 -4.31
C GLY A 730 -4.30 8.56 -5.52
N ASN A 731 -4.76 8.25 -6.73
CA ASN A 731 -4.06 8.53 -7.98
C ASN A 731 -3.90 10.03 -8.22
N ASN A 732 -4.95 10.83 -7.96
CA ASN A 732 -4.86 12.28 -8.07
C ASN A 732 -3.81 12.85 -7.10
N GLN A 733 -3.84 12.43 -5.83
CA GLN A 733 -2.87 12.86 -4.81
C GLN A 733 -1.45 12.44 -5.16
N PHE A 734 -1.27 11.19 -5.63
CA PHE A 734 0.03 10.67 -6.07
C PHE A 734 0.64 11.53 -7.19
N LEU A 735 -0.18 12.01 -8.13
CA LEU A 735 0.26 12.88 -9.21
C LEU A 735 0.42 14.36 -8.81
N GLY A 736 0.17 14.71 -7.54
CA GLY A 736 0.30 16.08 -7.01
C GLY A 736 -1.00 16.90 -7.06
N SER A 737 -2.15 16.24 -7.05
CA SER A 737 -3.49 16.84 -7.14
C SER A 737 -3.66 17.85 -8.30
N PRO A 738 -3.32 17.48 -9.55
CA PRO A 738 -3.35 18.42 -10.68
C PRO A 738 -4.76 18.86 -11.09
N VAL A 739 -5.81 18.18 -10.62
CA VAL A 739 -7.21 18.49 -10.93
C VAL A 739 -8.09 18.55 -9.68
N ASN A 740 -9.10 19.41 -9.73
CA ASN A 740 -10.18 19.42 -8.76
C ASN A 740 -11.20 18.32 -9.11
N ARG A 741 -10.96 17.11 -8.58
CA ARG A 741 -11.80 15.93 -8.85
C ARG A 741 -13.27 16.16 -8.46
N VAL A 742 -13.51 16.83 -7.33
CA VAL A 742 -14.85 17.01 -6.77
C VAL A 742 -15.71 17.85 -7.70
N LYS A 743 -15.13 18.93 -8.25
CA LYS A 743 -15.78 19.78 -9.25
C LYS A 743 -16.11 19.01 -10.53
N ILE A 744 -15.17 18.25 -11.06
CA ILE A 744 -15.37 17.47 -12.30
C ILE A 744 -16.49 16.44 -12.09
N THR A 745 -16.40 15.62 -11.04
CA THR A 745 -17.42 14.62 -10.68
C THR A 745 -18.79 15.25 -10.48
N GLY A 746 -18.84 16.41 -9.82
CA GLY A 746 -20.05 17.21 -9.64
C GLY A 746 -20.71 17.69 -10.93
N LEU A 747 -19.91 18.19 -11.86
CA LEU A 747 -20.38 18.62 -13.17
C LEU A 747 -20.99 17.46 -13.96
N TRP A 748 -20.37 16.28 -13.91
CA TRP A 748 -20.93 15.05 -14.49
C TRP A 748 -22.24 14.63 -13.82
N ALA A 749 -22.30 14.63 -12.48
CA ALA A 749 -23.51 14.30 -11.73
C ALA A 749 -24.67 15.24 -12.08
N SER A 750 -24.43 16.56 -12.09
CA SER A 750 -25.44 17.54 -12.45
C SER A 750 -25.90 17.38 -13.90
N ARG A 751 -25.00 17.03 -14.81
CA ARG A 751 -25.30 16.88 -16.23
C ARG A 751 -26.06 15.61 -16.53
N ALA A 752 -25.72 14.50 -15.87
CA ALA A 752 -26.40 13.23 -16.04
C ALA A 752 -27.90 13.32 -15.79
N LEU A 753 -28.33 14.13 -14.82
CA LEU A 753 -29.75 14.41 -14.57
C LEU A 753 -30.46 15.18 -15.69
N ALA A 754 -29.71 15.93 -16.52
CA ALA A 754 -30.25 16.66 -17.67
C ALA A 754 -30.21 15.81 -18.95
N GLU A 755 -29.18 14.98 -19.11
CA GLU A 755 -28.96 14.13 -20.30
C GLU A 755 -29.61 12.74 -20.19
N SER A 756 -30.12 12.34 -19.02
CA SER A 756 -30.64 10.99 -18.81
C SER A 756 -31.76 10.63 -19.79
N PRO A 757 -31.66 9.52 -20.54
CA PRO A 757 -32.72 9.07 -21.44
C PRO A 757 -34.00 8.74 -20.66
N ASP A 758 -33.86 8.15 -19.47
CA ASP A 758 -34.94 7.57 -18.66
C ASP A 758 -35.89 8.59 -17.97
N LEU A 759 -35.61 9.89 -18.08
CA LEU A 759 -36.43 10.93 -17.45
C LEU A 759 -37.45 11.56 -18.42
N PRO A 760 -38.61 12.04 -17.95
CA PRO A 760 -39.55 12.81 -18.77
C PRO A 760 -38.93 14.12 -19.29
N LEU A 761 -39.34 14.59 -20.47
CA LEU A 761 -38.80 15.81 -21.09
C LEU A 761 -38.94 17.06 -20.19
N SER A 762 -40.06 17.20 -19.48
CA SER A 762 -40.29 18.29 -18.53
C SER A 762 -39.25 18.32 -17.41
N GLU A 763 -38.89 17.14 -16.88
CA GLU A 763 -37.83 17.02 -15.87
C GLU A 763 -36.46 17.32 -16.45
N LYS A 764 -36.17 16.89 -17.69
CA LYS A 764 -34.90 17.19 -18.36
C LYS A 764 -34.71 18.70 -18.53
N ILE A 765 -35.74 19.43 -18.97
CA ILE A 765 -35.68 20.89 -19.14
C ILE A 765 -35.43 21.58 -17.79
N ARG A 766 -36.16 21.18 -16.74
CA ARG A 766 -35.95 21.70 -15.38
C ARG A 766 -34.53 21.42 -14.87
N ASN A 767 -34.03 20.20 -15.08
CA ASN A 767 -32.68 19.82 -14.68
C ASN A 767 -31.61 20.54 -15.51
N PHE A 768 -31.88 20.81 -16.78
CA PHE A 768 -31.01 21.59 -17.65
C PHE A 768 -30.87 23.04 -17.18
N GLY A 769 -31.99 23.71 -16.85
CA GLY A 769 -31.96 25.05 -16.27
C GLY A 769 -31.17 25.09 -14.96
N ARG A 770 -31.39 24.10 -14.08
CA ARG A 770 -30.61 23.95 -12.83
C ARG A 770 -29.13 23.63 -13.07
N HIS A 771 -28.80 22.89 -14.14
CA HIS A 771 -27.41 22.61 -14.53
C HIS A 771 -26.71 23.87 -15.02
N LEU A 772 -27.40 24.71 -15.79
CA LEU A 772 -26.87 25.98 -16.26
C LEU A 772 -26.58 26.91 -15.08
N LEU A 773 -27.53 27.05 -14.15
CA LEU A 773 -27.34 27.82 -12.92
C LEU A 773 -26.14 27.30 -12.11
N PHE A 774 -26.06 25.99 -11.90
CA PHE A 774 -24.93 25.36 -11.22
C PHE A 774 -23.59 25.66 -11.90
N ARG A 775 -23.54 25.63 -13.23
CA ARG A 775 -22.33 25.95 -14.00
C ARG A 775 -21.95 27.42 -13.89
N MET A 776 -22.92 28.33 -13.90
CA MET A 776 -22.68 29.77 -13.72
C MET A 776 -22.12 30.07 -12.34
N VAL A 777 -22.64 29.43 -11.29
CA VAL A 777 -22.14 29.53 -9.91
C VAL A 777 -20.69 29.03 -9.80
N LEU A 778 -20.38 27.88 -10.38
CA LEU A 778 -19.01 27.36 -10.36
C LEU A 778 -18.04 28.25 -11.15
N PHE A 779 -18.51 28.87 -12.24
CA PHE A 779 -17.70 29.77 -13.05
C PHE A 779 -17.44 31.10 -12.32
N SER A 780 -18.46 31.70 -11.69
CA SER A 780 -18.29 32.94 -10.93
C SER A 780 -17.32 32.76 -9.76
N SER A 781 -17.38 31.62 -9.08
CA SER A 781 -16.41 31.17 -8.08
C SER A 781 -14.97 31.20 -8.62
N ASP A 782 -14.73 30.64 -9.82
CA ASP A 782 -13.39 30.62 -10.42
C ASP A 782 -12.91 32.04 -10.78
N VAL A 783 -13.77 32.85 -11.40
CA VAL A 783 -13.46 34.24 -11.78
C VAL A 783 -13.09 35.05 -10.54
N PHE A 784 -13.85 34.89 -9.47
CA PHE A 784 -13.59 35.53 -8.19
C PHE A 784 -12.25 35.10 -7.59
N PHE A 785 -11.93 33.80 -7.62
CA PHE A 785 -10.63 33.28 -7.19
C PHE A 785 -9.45 33.87 -8.00
N TYR A 786 -9.58 33.98 -9.32
CA TYR A 786 -8.53 34.59 -10.15
C TYR A 786 -8.41 36.09 -9.92
N PHE A 787 -9.53 36.80 -9.80
CA PHE A 787 -9.56 38.23 -9.49
C PHE A 787 -8.86 38.53 -8.15
N THR A 788 -9.15 37.75 -7.11
CA THR A 788 -8.52 37.88 -5.79
C THR A 788 -7.04 37.54 -5.82
N LYS A 789 -6.62 36.51 -6.57
CA LYS A 789 -5.19 36.21 -6.81
C LYS A 789 -4.44 37.33 -7.52
N VAL A 790 -5.05 37.97 -8.51
CA VAL A 790 -4.47 39.12 -9.21
C VAL A 790 -4.37 40.32 -8.26
N ARG A 791 -5.40 40.59 -7.47
CA ARG A 791 -5.40 41.67 -6.47
C ARG A 791 -4.33 41.47 -5.38
N GLN A 792 -4.10 40.24 -4.94
CA GLN A 792 -2.99 39.87 -4.05
C GLN A 792 -1.61 40.07 -4.68
N PHE A 793 -1.45 39.66 -5.94
CA PHE A 793 -0.21 39.89 -6.69
C PHE A 793 0.11 41.39 -6.81
N LEU A 794 -0.93 42.23 -6.89
CA LEU A 794 -0.81 43.69 -6.95
C LEU A 794 -0.72 44.39 -5.58
N HIS A 795 -0.63 43.66 -4.46
CA HIS A 795 -0.53 44.20 -3.08
C HIS A 795 -1.65 45.18 -2.68
N LEU A 796 -2.83 45.07 -3.30
CA LEU A 796 -3.98 45.94 -3.03
C LEU A 796 -4.97 45.23 -2.09
N GLY A 797 -4.71 45.21 -0.78
CA GLY A 797 -5.70 44.84 0.24
C GLY A 797 -5.26 43.84 1.31
N GLY A 798 -6.13 43.66 2.32
CA GLY A 798 -5.95 42.81 3.50
C GLY A 798 -6.10 41.31 3.25
N GLY A 799 -5.98 40.53 4.33
CA GLY A 799 -5.91 39.06 4.34
C GLY A 799 -7.04 38.36 3.59
N MET A 800 -6.67 37.31 2.85
CA MET A 800 -7.49 36.57 1.87
C MET A 800 -8.82 36.03 2.38
N GLU A 801 -8.91 35.65 3.65
CA GLU A 801 -10.01 34.82 4.15
C GLU A 801 -11.21 35.66 4.62
N ASP A 802 -10.97 36.85 5.20
CA ASP A 802 -12.01 37.63 5.86
C ASP A 802 -12.90 38.43 4.88
N ASP A 803 -12.31 39.00 3.82
CA ASP A 803 -13.05 39.78 2.81
C ASP A 803 -13.89 38.89 1.86
N ILE A 804 -13.43 37.64 1.65
CA ILE A 804 -14.09 36.65 0.78
C ILE A 804 -15.33 36.06 1.47
N GLU A 805 -15.25 35.84 2.77
CA GLU A 805 -16.34 35.30 3.58
C GLU A 805 -17.54 36.26 3.68
N ALA A 806 -17.26 37.56 3.89
CA ALA A 806 -18.30 38.57 4.04
C ALA A 806 -19.12 38.81 2.76
N GLN A 807 -18.47 38.81 1.59
CA GLN A 807 -19.13 39.19 0.34
C GLN A 807 -19.90 38.03 -0.32
N MET A 808 -19.42 36.80 -0.15
CA MET A 808 -20.08 35.60 -0.69
C MET A 808 -21.31 35.18 0.12
N GLN A 809 -21.31 35.39 1.44
CA GLN A 809 -22.50 35.18 2.27
C GLN A 809 -23.66 36.09 1.86
N ILE A 810 -23.38 37.32 1.43
CA ILE A 810 -24.40 38.29 1.00
C ILE A 810 -25.05 37.85 -0.33
N MET A 811 -24.27 37.38 -1.32
CA MET A 811 -24.80 36.92 -2.61
C MET A 811 -25.54 35.57 -2.56
N ALA A 812 -25.12 34.66 -1.68
CA ALA A 812 -25.72 33.33 -1.53
C ALA A 812 -27.10 33.38 -0.82
N LYS A 813 -27.26 34.33 0.10
CA LYS A 813 -28.48 34.55 0.88
C LYS A 813 -29.63 35.11 0.05
N ASP A 814 -29.34 35.92 -0.96
CA ASP A 814 -30.34 36.45 -1.90
C ASP A 814 -30.87 35.43 -2.92
N MET A 815 -30.21 34.27 -3.06
CA MET A 815 -30.62 33.18 -3.98
C MET A 815 -31.06 31.89 -3.28
N GLY A 816 -31.12 31.86 -1.94
CA GLY A 816 -31.56 30.69 -1.16
C GLY A 816 -30.66 29.46 -1.28
N VAL A 817 -29.38 29.63 -1.64
CA VAL A 817 -28.39 28.54 -1.76
C VAL A 817 -27.11 28.98 -1.06
N GLU A 818 -26.87 28.46 0.14
CA GLU A 818 -25.62 28.68 0.87
C GLU A 818 -24.48 27.93 0.19
N LEU A 819 -23.50 28.67 -0.34
CA LEU A 819 -22.29 28.10 -0.93
C LEU A 819 -21.12 28.30 0.03
N ASN A 820 -20.58 27.21 0.57
CA ASN A 820 -19.38 27.25 1.41
C ASN A 820 -18.15 26.77 0.62
N HIS A 821 -17.11 27.60 0.56
CA HIS A 821 -16.07 27.53 -0.47
C HIS A 821 -14.90 26.58 -0.19
N SER A 822 -14.88 25.90 0.95
CA SER A 822 -13.86 24.86 1.23
C SER A 822 -14.09 23.56 0.44
N VAL A 823 -15.09 23.52 -0.45
CA VAL A 823 -15.41 22.36 -1.28
C VAL A 823 -14.52 22.24 -2.53
N PHE A 824 -13.78 23.29 -2.89
CA PHE A 824 -13.05 23.36 -4.18
C PHE A 824 -11.54 23.58 -4.09
N GLU A 825 -10.97 23.62 -2.88
CA GLU A 825 -9.53 23.70 -2.71
C GLU A 825 -8.93 22.30 -2.51
N GLY A 826 -8.30 21.80 -3.59
CA GLY A 826 -7.22 20.79 -3.63
C GLY A 826 -7.38 19.50 -2.85
#